data_AF-A0AAU8MXF4-F1
#
_entry.id   AF-A0AAU8MXF4-F1
#
_cell.length_a   1.000
_cell.length_b   1.000
_cell.length_c   1.000
_cell.angle_alpha   90.00
_cell.angle_beta   90.00
_cell.angle_gamma   90.00
#
_symmetry.space_group_name_H-M   'P 1'
#
loop_
_entity.id
_entity.type
_entity.pdbx_description
1 polymer ?
#
loop_
_entity_poly.entity_id
_entity_poly.type
_entity_poly.pdbx_seq_one_letter_code
_entity_poly.pdbx_strand_id
1 'polypeptide(L)'
;MRTRAAVWLGAWIAVAVSSVCASAQAAAQCDPPRAARTLPQPALCLQRAKIAPTAADGGAAALFAQAKSQLEAGRLDEAERALDCAEAVIGNPGDAGLRYELVRRRGILDFRREAVPQALTRFECAAALSAELGDRAATARDLSNVGAALRRLGDFRGALRSLTASLDIQRARGEVSGAVLNNLADVYRELGETEPAMRYYRDALAAYRAKAEPVEAAHVLETMAEVALDTGDARQASAWLQEALAAYRADGNRVYELRVHDGLTRVALSQGDIAQAQRWSAAALALADAWKLPLPPALQLQIARTAQLSGNTAVAAARLREALAAVPEGDPMRVALLEALAAAQESAGEAAAANATLREAHAKAIALARAQHDRQLDWLRVRFESAEQQRTIAALESENRLRSAQFQQRTLMLWFAGAAGLAAVLGVWLLLQRRRQRERLREEARRVRHEEELARYRREADALAEDRSLLQALLDSRDDALCLLDAEGQVLAVNRAGRLRLGAGDEEGLVGQPLAGFFDEAGGHALASALERMEDSAAQRLSLATRQGRPLIAALEPWSGGDGLVVLALQPSDAATTAGAPIAATAATDATDATDATGAEPGVVVGAASVAAADGAADAAMRDGFRRSLVELMLATLEAWERATGTGRLELAEKSRIWRVNIDDGRLRARALERYLAVSKLPRNPRWRDVLRSAYYVLSRCDGLPADSRAALQQRVDAVLAYTRRDAMV
;
A
#
# COMPACT_ATOMS: atom_id res chain seq x y z
N MET A 1 -31.45 -21.77 16.40
CA MET A 1 -31.36 -20.61 15.47
C MET A 1 -30.66 -19.42 16.15
N ARG A 2 -29.32 -19.35 16.22
CA ARG A 2 -28.61 -18.22 16.88
C ARG A 2 -27.34 -17.69 16.17
N THR A 3 -26.99 -18.21 14.99
CA THR A 3 -25.68 -17.99 14.34
C THR A 3 -25.73 -17.24 13.00
N ARG A 4 -26.88 -16.69 12.58
CA ARG A 4 -26.99 -15.89 11.33
C ARG A 4 -27.21 -14.38 11.52
N ALA A 5 -27.56 -13.92 12.73
CA ALA A 5 -27.76 -12.49 13.01
C ALA A 5 -26.45 -11.68 13.09
N ALA A 6 -25.38 -12.29 13.61
CA ALA A 6 -24.09 -11.61 13.85
C ALA A 6 -23.37 -11.16 12.56
N VAL A 7 -23.60 -11.85 11.44
CA VAL A 7 -22.90 -11.56 10.17
C VAL A 7 -23.43 -10.29 9.49
N TRP A 8 -24.70 -9.93 9.71
CA TRP A 8 -25.34 -8.80 9.02
C TRP A 8 -24.98 -7.42 9.60
N LEU A 9 -24.69 -7.31 10.91
CA LEU A 9 -24.23 -6.04 11.49
C LEU A 9 -22.81 -5.66 11.05
N GLY A 10 -21.93 -6.64 10.81
CA GLY A 10 -20.56 -6.38 10.36
C GLY A 10 -20.50 -5.81 8.93
N ALA A 11 -21.37 -6.28 8.04
CA ALA A 11 -21.38 -5.89 6.63
C ALA A 11 -21.84 -4.44 6.40
N TRP A 12 -22.85 -3.96 7.14
CA TRP A 12 -23.37 -2.59 6.96
C TRP A 12 -22.42 -1.52 7.53
N ILE A 13 -21.72 -1.82 8.62
CA ILE A 13 -20.64 -0.96 9.11
C ILE A 13 -19.59 -0.81 7.99
N ALA A 14 -19.14 -1.89 7.37
CA ALA A 14 -18.13 -1.86 6.31
C ALA A 14 -18.49 -1.00 5.08
N VAL A 15 -19.78 -0.82 4.76
CA VAL A 15 -20.24 -0.02 3.60
C VAL A 15 -20.46 1.47 3.97
N ALA A 16 -20.75 1.78 5.23
CA ALA A 16 -20.58 3.15 5.74
C ALA A 16 -19.10 3.51 5.94
N VAL A 17 -18.26 2.51 6.23
CA VAL A 17 -16.81 2.61 6.51
C VAL A 17 -15.96 2.45 5.24
N SER A 18 -16.54 2.27 4.05
CA SER A 18 -15.77 2.26 2.79
C SER A 18 -15.22 3.64 2.37
N SER A 19 -15.63 4.73 3.01
CA SER A 19 -14.93 6.03 2.98
C SER A 19 -13.93 6.20 4.15
N VAL A 20 -13.82 5.20 5.03
CA VAL A 20 -13.10 5.24 6.32
C VAL A 20 -11.90 4.28 6.33
N CYS A 21 -11.56 3.66 5.18
CA CYS A 21 -10.16 3.30 4.87
C CYS A 21 -9.21 4.52 4.88
N ALA A 22 -9.75 5.74 4.95
CA ALA A 22 -9.01 6.96 5.24
C ALA A 22 -8.66 7.17 6.73
N SER A 23 -9.28 6.45 7.68
CA SER A 23 -9.18 6.69 9.14
C SER A 23 -7.75 6.88 9.65
N ALA A 24 -6.91 5.85 9.51
CA ALA A 24 -5.52 5.86 9.97
C ALA A 24 -4.61 6.90 9.26
N GLN A 25 -5.09 7.54 8.18
CA GLN A 25 -4.43 8.70 7.56
C GLN A 25 -5.13 10.03 7.91
N ALA A 26 -6.40 10.03 8.27
CA ALA A 26 -7.13 11.21 8.72
C ALA A 26 -6.61 11.71 10.08
N ALA A 27 -6.27 10.82 11.02
CA ALA A 27 -5.65 11.21 12.29
C ALA A 27 -4.26 11.87 12.12
N ALA A 28 -3.50 11.45 11.11
CA ALA A 28 -2.25 12.09 10.70
C ALA A 28 -2.48 13.45 10.00
N GLN A 29 -3.69 13.71 9.49
CA GLN A 29 -4.10 14.95 8.79
C GLN A 29 -4.84 15.93 9.72
N CYS A 30 -4.98 15.63 11.02
CA CYS A 30 -5.71 16.47 11.99
C CYS A 30 -5.00 17.79 12.38
N ASP A 31 -3.70 17.94 12.07
CA ASP A 31 -2.96 19.18 12.30
C ASP A 31 -2.91 20.01 11.00
N PRO A 32 -3.32 21.29 10.99
CA PRO A 32 -2.90 22.20 9.92
C PRO A 32 -1.38 22.38 9.97
N PRO A 33 -0.71 22.73 8.86
CA PRO A 33 0.74 22.93 8.85
C PRO A 33 1.13 24.02 9.87
N ARG A 34 2.04 23.67 10.79
CA ARG A 34 2.40 24.47 11.99
C ARG A 34 2.97 25.88 11.71
N ALA A 35 3.22 26.22 10.45
CA ALA A 35 3.86 27.44 10.01
C ALA A 35 2.91 28.66 10.01
N ALA A 36 2.47 29.11 11.19
CA ALA A 36 1.88 30.46 11.36
C ALA A 36 1.84 30.97 12.81
N ARG A 37 1.56 30.11 13.80
CA ARG A 37 1.05 30.55 15.12
C ARG A 37 2.07 30.33 16.24
N THR A 38 2.62 31.42 16.78
CA THR A 38 3.44 31.41 18.01
C THR A 38 2.56 31.14 19.23
N LEU A 39 2.68 29.95 19.81
CA LEU A 39 1.99 29.58 21.04
C LEU A 39 2.55 30.34 22.26
N PRO A 40 1.71 30.66 23.26
CA PRO A 40 2.14 31.29 24.51
C PRO A 40 3.03 30.37 25.36
N GLN A 41 3.82 30.93 26.28
CA GLN A 41 4.65 30.13 27.19
C GLN A 41 3.77 29.31 28.19
N PRO A 42 3.97 27.98 28.33
CA PRO A 42 3.11 27.13 29.16
C PRO A 42 3.06 27.56 30.64
N ALA A 43 4.20 27.92 31.23
CA ALA A 43 4.27 28.39 32.62
C ALA A 43 3.46 29.68 32.84
N LEU A 44 3.50 30.62 31.88
CA LEU A 44 2.73 31.87 31.93
C LEU A 44 1.22 31.60 31.76
N CYS A 45 0.85 30.60 30.96
CA CYS A 45 -0.55 30.16 30.82
C CYS A 45 -1.10 29.60 32.14
N LEU A 46 -0.40 28.66 32.78
CA LEU A 46 -0.80 28.09 34.06
C LEU A 46 -0.87 29.18 35.15
N GLN A 47 0.13 30.07 35.22
CA GLN A 47 0.15 31.20 36.15
C GLN A 47 -1.05 32.13 35.95
N ARG A 48 -1.37 32.52 34.71
CA ARG A 48 -2.52 33.40 34.39
C ARG A 48 -3.87 32.74 34.70
N ALA A 49 -3.97 31.44 34.46
CA ALA A 49 -5.14 30.63 34.82
C ALA A 49 -5.22 30.28 36.33
N LYS A 50 -4.20 30.66 37.13
CA LYS A 50 -4.05 30.34 38.57
C LYS A 50 -3.99 28.83 38.85
N ILE A 51 -3.47 28.05 37.91
CA ILE A 51 -3.27 26.60 38.02
C ILE A 51 -1.90 26.31 38.63
N ALA A 52 -1.82 25.35 39.55
CA ALA A 52 -0.57 24.92 40.16
C ALA A 52 0.36 24.22 39.13
N PRO A 53 1.65 24.61 38.99
CA PRO A 53 2.54 24.07 37.96
C PRO A 53 2.83 22.56 38.06
N THR A 54 2.58 21.95 39.22
CA THR A 54 2.84 20.52 39.49
C THR A 54 1.76 19.58 38.96
N ALA A 55 0.60 20.11 38.53
CA ALA A 55 -0.49 19.31 37.97
C ALA A 55 -0.29 19.06 36.47
N ALA A 56 0.75 18.28 36.11
CA ALA A 56 1.14 18.00 34.73
C ALA A 56 -0.04 17.55 33.83
N ASP A 57 -0.81 16.57 34.29
CA ASP A 57 -1.97 16.04 33.55
C ASP A 57 -3.23 16.93 33.73
N GLY A 58 -3.30 17.69 34.82
CA GLY A 58 -4.47 18.52 35.17
C GLY A 58 -4.52 19.88 34.49
N GLY A 59 -3.37 20.43 34.07
CA GLY A 59 -3.27 21.79 33.52
C GLY A 59 -4.08 21.99 32.24
N ALA A 60 -3.97 21.05 31.30
CA ALA A 60 -4.76 21.08 30.05
C ALA A 60 -6.26 20.94 30.32
N ALA A 61 -6.67 20.04 31.22
CA ALA A 61 -8.07 19.82 31.57
C ALA A 61 -8.72 21.07 32.22
N ALA A 62 -7.99 21.78 33.09
CA ALA A 62 -8.45 23.04 33.67
C ALA A 62 -8.57 24.16 32.62
N LEU A 63 -7.63 24.27 31.68
CA LEU A 63 -7.71 25.21 30.56
C LEU A 63 -8.86 24.88 29.59
N PHE A 64 -9.16 23.59 29.37
CA PHE A 64 -10.35 23.15 28.65
C PHE A 64 -11.65 23.50 29.39
N ALA A 65 -11.71 23.33 30.72
CA ALA A 65 -12.87 23.74 31.52
C ALA A 65 -13.08 25.26 31.46
N GLN A 66 -12.00 26.05 31.53
CA GLN A 66 -12.03 27.49 31.31
C GLN A 66 -12.58 27.81 29.90
N ALA A 67 -12.02 27.22 28.84
CA ALA A 67 -12.50 27.40 27.48
C ALA A 67 -13.98 27.03 27.31
N LYS A 68 -14.48 26.01 28.02
CA LYS A 68 -15.91 25.65 28.06
C LYS A 68 -16.76 26.85 28.54
N SER A 69 -16.45 27.34 29.74
CA SER A 69 -17.17 28.45 30.38
C SER A 69 -17.11 29.74 29.55
N GLN A 70 -15.99 30.00 28.87
CA GLN A 70 -15.85 31.16 27.98
C GLN A 70 -16.69 31.03 26.71
N LEU A 71 -16.80 29.83 26.11
CA LEU A 71 -17.69 29.58 24.97
C LEU A 71 -19.16 29.72 25.38
N GLU A 72 -19.54 29.20 26.55
CA GLU A 72 -20.89 29.30 27.11
C GLU A 72 -21.28 30.74 27.42
N ALA A 73 -20.35 31.54 27.97
CA ALA A 73 -20.51 32.98 28.18
C ALA A 73 -20.31 33.86 26.93
N GLY A 74 -20.15 33.25 25.73
CA GLY A 74 -19.98 33.97 24.46
C GLY A 74 -18.66 34.73 24.28
N ARG A 75 -17.70 34.62 25.22
CA ARG A 75 -16.39 35.31 25.18
C ARG A 75 -15.40 34.53 24.32
N LEU A 76 -15.66 34.49 23.01
CA LEU A 76 -14.94 33.64 22.04
C LEU A 76 -13.42 33.86 22.04
N ASP A 77 -12.94 35.09 22.24
CA ASP A 77 -11.52 35.40 22.25
C ASP A 77 -10.83 35.04 23.58
N GLU A 78 -11.60 34.90 24.67
CA GLU A 78 -11.09 34.30 25.92
C GLU A 78 -11.07 32.77 25.81
N ALA A 79 -12.05 32.17 25.13
CA ALA A 79 -12.03 30.75 24.80
C ALA A 79 -10.83 30.40 23.90
N GLU A 80 -10.54 31.19 22.86
CA GLU A 80 -9.38 30.96 22.00
C GLU A 80 -8.07 31.06 22.78
N ARG A 81 -7.89 32.09 23.61
CA ARG A 81 -6.69 32.23 24.45
C ARG A 81 -6.53 31.07 25.43
N ALA A 82 -7.62 30.52 25.97
CA ALA A 82 -7.57 29.33 26.80
C ALA A 82 -7.19 28.06 26.01
N LEU A 83 -7.65 27.91 24.76
CA LEU A 83 -7.28 26.78 23.90
C LEU A 83 -5.84 26.88 23.35
N ASP A 84 -5.36 28.08 23.01
CA ASP A 84 -3.96 28.33 22.66
C ASP A 84 -3.03 28.02 23.84
N CYS A 85 -3.46 28.36 25.07
CA CYS A 85 -2.76 27.97 26.28
C CYS A 85 -2.82 26.45 26.54
N ALA A 86 -3.94 25.79 26.28
CA ALA A 86 -4.04 24.34 26.42
C ALA A 86 -3.10 23.62 25.44
N GLU A 87 -3.07 24.04 24.17
CA GLU A 87 -2.17 23.50 23.15
C GLU A 87 -0.69 23.68 23.53
N ALA A 88 -0.32 24.85 24.08
CA ALA A 88 1.02 25.09 24.61
C ALA A 88 1.40 24.14 25.75
N VAL A 89 0.46 23.86 26.68
CA VAL A 89 0.68 22.94 27.81
C VAL A 89 0.73 21.48 27.36
N ILE A 90 -0.03 21.09 26.34
CA ILE A 90 -0.07 19.72 25.78
C ILE A 90 1.23 19.35 25.06
N GLY A 91 1.84 20.30 24.35
CA GLY A 91 3.11 20.09 23.65
C GLY A 91 3.03 19.04 22.53
N ASN A 92 4.15 18.36 22.23
CA ASN A 92 4.22 17.41 21.12
C ASN A 92 5.27 16.28 21.35
N PRO A 93 4.90 15.00 21.21
CA PRO A 93 3.54 14.48 21.02
C PRO A 93 2.78 14.46 22.35
N GLY A 94 1.68 15.21 22.44
CA GLY A 94 0.78 15.16 23.59
C GLY A 94 -0.12 13.91 23.58
N ASP A 95 -0.81 13.67 24.70
CA ASP A 95 -1.80 12.59 24.83
C ASP A 95 -2.89 12.66 23.75
N ALA A 96 -3.33 11.49 23.26
CA ALA A 96 -4.28 11.37 22.17
C ALA A 96 -5.70 11.83 22.56
N GLY A 97 -6.10 11.64 23.82
CA GLY A 97 -7.36 12.16 24.36
C GLY A 97 -7.35 13.68 24.54
N LEU A 98 -6.24 14.24 25.05
CA LEU A 98 -6.03 15.69 25.11
C LEU A 98 -6.00 16.32 23.70
N ARG A 99 -5.37 15.66 22.72
CA ARG A 99 -5.39 16.09 21.31
C ARG A 99 -6.81 16.08 20.73
N TYR A 100 -7.55 14.99 20.93
CA TYR A 100 -8.96 14.88 20.53
C TYR A 100 -9.79 16.05 21.08
N GLU A 101 -9.71 16.29 22.39
CA GLU A 101 -10.55 17.30 23.06
C GLU A 101 -10.12 18.73 22.68
N LEU A 102 -8.83 18.99 22.42
CA LEU A 102 -8.36 20.25 21.84
C LEU A 102 -8.94 20.51 20.45
N VAL A 103 -8.78 19.54 19.53
CA VAL A 103 -9.28 19.65 18.13
C VAL A 103 -10.79 19.89 18.12
N ARG A 104 -11.52 19.10 18.92
CA ARG A 104 -12.96 19.22 19.09
C ARG A 104 -13.38 20.58 19.64
N ARG A 105 -12.72 21.09 20.69
CA ARG A 105 -13.03 22.40 21.28
C ARG A 105 -12.71 23.56 20.36
N ARG A 106 -11.62 23.48 19.59
CA ARG A 106 -11.36 24.44 18.51
C ARG A 106 -12.52 24.42 17.50
N GLY A 107 -12.95 23.25 17.02
CA GLY A 107 -14.12 23.14 16.14
C GLY A 107 -15.40 23.80 16.67
N ILE A 108 -15.69 23.67 17.98
CA ILE A 108 -16.83 24.37 18.62
C ILE A 108 -16.64 25.90 18.60
N LEU A 109 -15.42 26.38 18.85
CA LEU A 109 -15.08 27.81 18.76
C LEU A 109 -15.24 28.34 17.33
N ASP A 110 -14.73 27.62 16.31
CA ASP A 110 -14.88 28.00 14.90
C ASP A 110 -16.36 28.05 14.49
N PHE A 111 -17.16 27.07 14.92
CA PHE A 111 -18.59 27.03 14.66
C PHE A 111 -19.31 28.24 15.27
N ARG A 112 -18.99 28.61 16.51
CA ARG A 112 -19.50 29.84 17.17
C ARG A 112 -18.98 31.14 16.55
N ARG A 113 -17.94 31.11 15.72
CA ARG A 113 -17.43 32.23 14.92
C ARG A 113 -17.97 32.26 13.48
N GLU A 114 -18.90 31.37 13.14
CA GLU A 114 -19.36 31.12 11.75
C GLU A 114 -18.22 30.76 10.77
N ALA A 115 -17.07 30.30 11.28
CA ALA A 115 -15.99 29.70 10.51
C ALA A 115 -16.33 28.23 10.19
N VAL A 116 -17.50 28.01 9.58
CA VAL A 116 -18.15 26.70 9.47
C VAL A 116 -17.34 25.68 8.63
N PRO A 117 -16.66 26.06 7.52
CA PRO A 117 -15.76 25.13 6.83
C PRO A 117 -14.61 24.64 7.72
N GLN A 118 -14.01 25.51 8.52
CA GLN A 118 -12.93 25.17 9.45
C GLN A 118 -13.44 24.31 10.62
N ALA A 119 -14.65 24.63 11.12
CA ALA A 119 -15.34 23.83 12.12
C ALA A 119 -15.63 22.41 11.60
N LEU A 120 -16.14 22.27 10.37
CA LEU A 120 -16.41 20.99 9.73
C LEU A 120 -15.14 20.12 9.70
N THR A 121 -14.03 20.64 9.19
CA THR A 121 -12.76 19.90 9.15
C THR A 121 -12.35 19.44 10.55
N ARG A 122 -12.44 20.30 11.57
CA ARG A 122 -12.10 19.92 12.95
C ARG A 122 -13.08 18.93 13.58
N PHE A 123 -14.35 18.94 13.22
CA PHE A 123 -15.31 17.92 13.65
C PHE A 123 -15.10 16.58 12.93
N GLU A 124 -14.76 16.57 11.65
CA GLU A 124 -14.36 15.34 10.93
C GLU A 124 -13.08 14.74 11.54
N CYS A 125 -12.11 15.59 11.91
CA CYS A 125 -10.91 15.20 12.67
C CYS A 125 -11.23 14.63 14.06
N ALA A 126 -12.11 15.28 14.83
CA ALA A 126 -12.54 14.79 16.15
C ALA A 126 -13.30 13.45 16.06
N ALA A 127 -14.14 13.27 15.02
CA ALA A 127 -14.83 12.02 14.76
C ALA A 127 -13.86 10.88 14.38
N ALA A 128 -12.79 11.17 13.64
CA ALA A 128 -11.72 10.20 13.36
C ALA A 128 -10.94 9.82 14.62
N LEU A 129 -10.42 10.81 15.37
CA LEU A 129 -9.63 10.57 16.59
C LEU A 129 -10.42 9.80 17.67
N SER A 130 -11.70 10.15 17.87
CA SER A 130 -12.55 9.40 18.82
C SER A 130 -12.83 7.96 18.38
N ALA A 131 -12.93 7.70 17.07
CA ALA A 131 -13.10 6.34 16.55
C ALA A 131 -11.83 5.49 16.73
N GLU A 132 -10.64 6.07 16.58
CA GLU A 132 -9.36 5.41 16.87
C GLU A 132 -9.17 5.14 18.37
N LEU A 133 -9.60 6.07 19.23
CA LEU A 133 -9.67 5.88 20.69
C LEU A 133 -10.76 4.90 21.13
N GLY A 134 -11.63 4.46 20.22
CA GLY A 134 -12.74 3.54 20.49
C GLY A 134 -13.93 4.14 21.26
N ASP A 135 -13.91 5.43 21.61
CA ASP A 135 -15.01 6.08 22.32
C ASP A 135 -16.19 6.37 21.38
N ARG A 136 -17.09 5.38 21.30
CA ARG A 136 -18.35 5.48 20.57
C ARG A 136 -19.27 6.62 21.04
N ALA A 137 -19.17 7.09 22.30
CA ALA A 137 -19.95 8.25 22.74
C ALA A 137 -19.40 9.55 22.14
N ALA A 138 -18.07 9.71 22.12
CA ALA A 138 -17.40 10.78 21.40
C ALA A 138 -17.67 10.73 19.89
N THR A 139 -17.47 9.59 19.23
CA THR A 139 -17.71 9.48 17.78
C THR A 139 -19.15 9.83 17.41
N ALA A 140 -20.15 9.39 18.19
CA ALA A 140 -21.53 9.79 17.96
C ALA A 140 -21.73 11.31 18.15
N ARG A 141 -21.19 11.89 19.23
CA ARG A 141 -21.28 13.32 19.54
C ARG A 141 -20.68 14.17 18.42
N ASP A 142 -19.53 13.78 17.91
CA ASP A 142 -18.80 14.58 16.92
C ASP A 142 -19.29 14.34 15.49
N LEU A 143 -19.85 13.16 15.17
CA LEU A 143 -20.69 12.98 13.97
C LEU A 143 -21.95 13.88 14.00
N SER A 144 -22.51 14.18 15.17
CA SER A 144 -23.59 15.18 15.28
C SER A 144 -23.09 16.61 15.03
N ASN A 145 -21.84 16.92 15.40
CA ASN A 145 -21.22 18.22 15.13
C ASN A 145 -20.88 18.39 13.64
N VAL A 146 -20.34 17.34 12.98
CA VAL A 146 -20.22 17.25 11.51
C VAL A 146 -21.58 17.45 10.84
N GLY A 147 -22.62 16.80 11.37
CA GLY A 147 -24.00 16.96 10.91
C GLY A 147 -24.52 18.40 10.94
N ALA A 148 -24.35 19.07 12.08
CA ALA A 148 -24.73 20.48 12.26
C ALA A 148 -23.93 21.43 11.36
N ALA A 149 -22.63 21.19 11.18
CA ALA A 149 -21.80 21.97 10.25
C ALA A 149 -22.25 21.79 8.79
N LEU A 150 -22.48 20.56 8.34
CA LEU A 150 -22.99 20.28 6.99
C LEU A 150 -24.38 20.88 6.76
N ARG A 151 -25.25 20.89 7.79
CA ARG A 151 -26.56 21.59 7.75
C ARG A 151 -26.37 23.09 7.52
N ARG A 152 -25.54 23.75 8.34
CA ARG A 152 -25.23 25.19 8.26
C ARG A 152 -24.59 25.59 6.92
N LEU A 153 -23.97 24.65 6.21
CA LEU A 153 -23.38 24.81 4.87
C LEU A 153 -24.34 24.44 3.71
N GLY A 154 -25.51 23.87 3.99
CA GLY A 154 -26.49 23.45 2.98
C GLY A 154 -26.26 22.06 2.37
N ASP A 155 -25.26 21.28 2.82
CA ASP A 155 -25.13 19.85 2.46
C ASP A 155 -26.10 19.02 3.32
N PHE A 156 -27.40 19.25 3.17
CA PHE A 156 -28.46 18.56 3.91
C PHE A 156 -28.36 17.04 3.77
N ARG A 157 -27.88 16.54 2.61
CA ARG A 157 -27.63 15.11 2.39
C ARG A 157 -26.46 14.61 3.25
N GLY A 158 -25.37 15.38 3.36
CA GLY A 158 -24.26 15.11 4.26
C GLY A 158 -24.64 15.20 5.74
N ALA A 159 -25.48 16.17 6.09
CA ALA A 159 -26.05 16.33 7.42
C ALA A 159 -26.86 15.10 7.83
N LEU A 160 -27.85 14.70 7.00
CA LEU A 160 -28.66 13.50 7.25
C LEU A 160 -27.80 12.24 7.43
N ARG A 161 -26.78 12.01 6.59
CA ARG A 161 -25.89 10.83 6.73
C ARG A 161 -25.14 10.85 8.07
N SER A 162 -24.55 11.98 8.45
CA SER A 162 -23.73 12.11 9.65
C SER A 162 -24.59 12.03 10.93
N LEU A 163 -25.75 12.67 10.93
CA LEU A 163 -26.72 12.63 12.01
C LEU A 163 -27.37 11.24 12.17
N THR A 164 -27.66 10.53 11.07
CA THR A 164 -28.18 9.15 11.13
C THR A 164 -27.12 8.21 11.70
N ALA A 165 -25.87 8.29 11.24
CA ALA A 165 -24.78 7.50 11.82
C ALA A 165 -24.55 7.79 13.31
N SER A 166 -24.64 9.06 13.71
CA SER A 166 -24.62 9.48 15.12
C SER A 166 -25.77 8.87 15.93
N LEU A 167 -26.99 8.90 15.40
CA LEU A 167 -28.19 8.35 16.03
C LEU A 167 -28.14 6.82 16.14
N ASP A 168 -27.62 6.12 15.14
CA ASP A 168 -27.55 4.66 15.16
C ASP A 168 -26.49 4.13 16.14
N ILE A 169 -25.36 4.85 16.31
CA ILE A 169 -24.41 4.55 17.39
C ILE A 169 -25.06 4.78 18.77
N GLN A 170 -25.85 5.85 18.93
CA GLN A 170 -26.59 6.13 20.17
C GLN A 170 -27.67 5.09 20.47
N ARG A 171 -28.45 4.67 19.46
CA ARG A 171 -29.42 3.56 19.55
C ARG A 171 -28.75 2.26 19.96
N ALA A 172 -27.59 1.93 19.38
CA ALA A 172 -26.81 0.74 19.75
C ALA A 172 -26.22 0.79 21.17
N ARG A 173 -26.18 1.96 21.81
CA ARG A 173 -25.84 2.16 23.23
C ARG A 173 -27.07 2.20 24.16
N GLY A 174 -28.27 2.38 23.62
CA GLY A 174 -29.48 2.71 24.40
C GLY A 174 -29.57 4.16 24.87
N GLU A 175 -28.67 5.03 24.41
CA GLU A 175 -28.46 6.40 24.94
C GLU A 175 -28.73 7.45 23.85
N VAL A 176 -29.99 7.63 23.47
CA VAL A 176 -30.36 8.65 22.47
C VAL A 176 -30.33 10.06 23.08
N SER A 177 -29.74 11.01 22.37
CA SER A 177 -29.74 12.43 22.70
C SER A 177 -30.86 13.17 21.98
N GLY A 178 -31.58 14.05 22.69
CA GLY A 178 -32.52 14.98 22.07
C GLY A 178 -31.83 15.89 21.03
N ALA A 179 -30.53 16.17 21.20
CA ALA A 179 -29.78 17.04 20.29
C ALA A 179 -29.59 16.46 18.89
N VAL A 180 -29.34 15.15 18.74
CA VAL A 180 -29.22 14.53 17.40
C VAL A 180 -30.59 14.44 16.71
N LEU A 181 -31.66 14.21 17.48
CA LEU A 181 -33.03 14.17 16.98
C LEU A 181 -33.51 15.57 16.55
N ASN A 182 -33.24 16.61 17.34
CA ASN A 182 -33.52 17.99 16.96
C ASN A 182 -32.74 18.41 15.71
N ASN A 183 -31.45 18.08 15.63
CA ASN A 183 -30.65 18.37 14.44
C ASN A 183 -31.18 17.66 13.18
N LEU A 184 -31.68 16.42 13.30
CA LEU A 184 -32.39 15.75 12.19
C LEU A 184 -33.66 16.48 11.82
N ALA A 185 -34.47 16.85 12.80
CA ALA A 185 -35.71 17.59 12.60
C ALA A 185 -35.50 18.95 11.92
N ASP A 186 -34.42 19.67 12.28
CA ASP A 186 -33.99 20.89 11.59
C ASP A 186 -33.66 20.63 10.12
N VAL A 187 -32.90 19.58 9.78
CA VAL A 187 -32.58 19.28 8.37
C VAL A 187 -33.86 18.96 7.58
N TYR A 188 -34.78 18.17 8.16
CA TYR A 188 -36.06 17.89 7.51
C TYR A 188 -36.93 19.15 7.35
N ARG A 189 -36.93 20.06 8.34
CA ARG A 189 -37.60 21.37 8.25
C ARG A 189 -37.00 22.23 7.12
N GLU A 190 -35.68 22.30 7.01
CA GLU A 190 -34.97 23.05 5.96
C GLU A 190 -35.12 22.43 4.56
N LEU A 191 -35.48 21.14 4.47
CA LEU A 191 -35.89 20.46 3.23
C LEU A 191 -37.39 20.63 2.90
N GLY A 192 -38.20 21.23 3.78
CA GLY A 192 -39.66 21.34 3.65
C GLY A 192 -40.43 20.05 4.02
N GLU A 193 -39.75 19.04 4.55
CA GLU A 193 -40.32 17.75 4.95
C GLU A 193 -40.93 17.84 6.37
N THR A 194 -42.05 18.57 6.48
CA THR A 194 -42.70 18.93 7.76
C THR A 194 -43.10 17.72 8.61
N GLU A 195 -43.62 16.64 8.02
CA GLU A 195 -44.01 15.43 8.79
C GLU A 195 -42.80 14.70 9.39
N PRO A 196 -41.74 14.35 8.62
CA PRO A 196 -40.48 13.87 9.17
C PRO A 196 -39.88 14.78 10.26
N ALA A 197 -39.91 16.11 10.05
CA ALA A 197 -39.43 17.07 11.05
C ALA A 197 -40.24 16.98 12.36
N MET A 198 -41.56 17.05 12.28
CA MET A 198 -42.45 16.99 13.46
C MET A 198 -42.43 15.64 14.17
N ARG A 199 -42.07 14.54 13.49
CA ARG A 199 -41.76 13.27 14.17
C ARG A 199 -40.47 13.39 14.99
N TYR A 200 -39.37 13.82 14.36
CA TYR A 200 -38.08 13.91 15.05
C TYR A 200 -38.06 14.97 16.17
N TYR A 201 -38.82 16.06 16.09
CA TYR A 201 -39.00 16.99 17.21
C TYR A 201 -39.76 16.32 18.38
N ARG A 202 -40.81 15.53 18.13
CA ARG A 202 -41.52 14.79 19.19
C ARG A 202 -40.59 13.76 19.86
N ASP A 203 -39.77 13.06 19.08
CA ASP A 203 -38.76 12.14 19.60
C ASP A 203 -37.72 12.89 20.46
N ALA A 204 -37.26 14.07 20.01
CA ALA A 204 -36.33 14.92 20.75
C ALA A 204 -36.92 15.41 22.09
N LEU A 205 -38.17 15.90 22.07
CA LEU A 205 -38.92 16.33 23.24
C LEU A 205 -39.12 15.20 24.25
N ALA A 206 -39.41 13.98 23.77
CA ALA A 206 -39.49 12.79 24.62
C ALA A 206 -38.12 12.46 25.25
N ALA A 207 -37.03 12.52 24.49
CA ALA A 207 -35.68 12.26 24.98
C ALA A 207 -35.22 13.28 26.03
N TYR A 208 -35.52 14.58 25.84
CA TYR A 208 -35.21 15.63 26.81
C TYR A 208 -36.05 15.50 28.09
N ARG A 209 -37.36 15.26 27.97
CA ARG A 209 -38.24 15.01 29.13
C ARG A 209 -37.79 13.78 29.93
N ALA A 210 -37.37 12.70 29.26
CA ALA A 210 -36.88 11.49 29.91
C ALA A 210 -35.58 11.68 30.72
N LYS A 211 -34.81 12.74 30.45
CA LYS A 211 -33.59 13.11 31.20
C LYS A 211 -33.80 14.23 32.21
N ALA A 212 -35.01 14.77 32.31
CA ALA A 212 -35.31 16.01 33.03
C ALA A 212 -34.43 17.19 32.56
N GLU A 213 -34.36 17.38 31.24
CA GLU A 213 -33.68 18.51 30.55
C GLU A 213 -34.76 19.52 30.04
N PRO A 214 -35.35 20.37 30.92
CA PRO A 214 -36.56 21.15 30.59
C PRO A 214 -36.30 22.37 29.71
N VAL A 215 -35.09 22.95 29.75
CA VAL A 215 -34.72 24.12 28.94
C VAL A 215 -34.55 23.70 27.48
N GLU A 216 -33.93 22.55 27.27
CA GLU A 216 -33.78 21.88 25.98
C GLU A 216 -35.13 21.40 25.44
N ALA A 217 -36.00 20.83 26.29
CA ALA A 217 -37.38 20.53 25.93
C ALA A 217 -38.15 21.79 25.47
N ALA A 218 -37.97 22.93 26.16
CA ALA A 218 -38.58 24.19 25.80
C ALA A 218 -38.08 24.76 24.46
N HIS A 219 -36.80 24.58 24.11
CA HIS A 219 -36.27 24.93 22.78
C HIS A 219 -36.95 24.14 21.65
N VAL A 220 -37.21 22.85 21.88
CA VAL A 220 -37.98 22.00 20.95
C VAL A 220 -39.44 22.46 20.86
N LEU A 221 -40.06 22.79 21.99
CA LEU A 221 -41.46 23.27 22.04
C LEU A 221 -41.67 24.60 21.31
N GLU A 222 -40.75 25.55 21.43
CA GLU A 222 -40.74 26.78 20.61
C GLU A 222 -40.66 26.43 19.12
N THR A 223 -39.71 25.59 18.73
CA THR A 223 -39.48 25.20 17.33
C THR A 223 -40.68 24.47 16.73
N MET A 224 -41.33 23.59 17.51
CA MET A 224 -42.59 22.93 17.12
C MET A 224 -43.75 23.93 17.02
N ALA A 225 -43.77 24.99 17.84
CA ALA A 225 -44.78 26.03 17.78
C ALA A 225 -44.61 26.97 16.57
N GLU A 226 -43.38 27.20 16.10
CA GLU A 226 -43.12 27.85 14.81
C GLU A 226 -43.78 27.05 13.67
N VAL A 227 -43.46 25.76 13.57
CA VAL A 227 -44.00 24.88 12.53
C VAL A 227 -45.53 24.72 12.63
N ALA A 228 -46.09 24.72 13.84
CA ALA A 228 -47.54 24.73 14.05
C ALA A 228 -48.19 26.04 13.58
N LEU A 229 -47.58 27.20 13.82
CA LEU A 229 -48.07 28.48 13.27
C LEU A 229 -48.04 28.50 11.74
N ASP A 230 -46.93 28.05 11.14
CA ASP A 230 -46.76 28.01 9.68
C ASP A 230 -47.74 27.03 9.00
N THR A 231 -48.25 26.04 9.75
CA THR A 231 -49.31 25.10 9.30
C THR A 231 -50.72 25.48 9.79
N GLY A 232 -50.88 26.61 10.47
CA GLY A 232 -52.17 27.17 10.90
C GLY A 232 -52.70 26.70 12.26
N ASP A 233 -52.03 25.78 12.95
CA ASP A 233 -52.41 25.33 14.31
C ASP A 233 -51.89 26.29 15.41
N ALA A 234 -52.43 27.51 15.38
CA ALA A 234 -52.16 28.52 16.39
C ALA A 234 -52.62 28.11 17.81
N ARG A 235 -53.49 27.09 17.96
CA ARG A 235 -53.92 26.58 19.27
C ARG A 235 -52.82 25.73 19.89
N GLN A 236 -52.31 24.74 19.16
CA GLN A 236 -51.25 23.86 19.64
C GLN A 236 -49.93 24.62 19.82
N ALA A 237 -49.64 25.59 18.94
CA ALA A 237 -48.53 26.52 19.10
C ALA A 237 -48.61 27.30 20.43
N SER A 238 -49.79 27.85 20.77
CA SER A 238 -50.00 28.57 22.03
C SER A 238 -49.71 27.71 23.25
N ALA A 239 -50.16 26.45 23.24
CA ALA A 239 -49.94 25.51 24.35
C ALA A 239 -48.45 25.19 24.55
N TRP A 240 -47.72 24.88 23.46
CA TRP A 240 -46.28 24.59 23.54
C TRP A 240 -45.45 25.81 23.96
N LEU A 241 -45.80 27.01 23.48
CA LEU A 241 -45.15 28.25 23.93
C LEU A 241 -45.44 28.57 25.40
N GLN A 242 -46.65 28.30 25.90
CA GLN A 242 -46.95 28.47 27.33
C GLN A 242 -46.19 27.46 28.21
N GLU A 243 -46.00 26.22 27.76
CA GLU A 243 -45.15 25.23 28.42
C GLU A 243 -43.67 25.69 28.44
N ALA A 244 -43.14 26.16 27.29
CA ALA A 244 -41.79 26.70 27.19
C ALA A 244 -41.57 27.92 28.10
N LEU A 245 -42.54 28.85 28.16
CA LEU A 245 -42.50 30.01 29.06
C LEU A 245 -42.44 29.59 30.54
N ALA A 246 -43.18 28.55 30.93
CA ALA A 246 -43.14 28.01 32.29
C ALA A 246 -41.78 27.40 32.64
N ALA A 247 -41.15 26.67 31.71
CA ALA A 247 -39.81 26.12 31.88
C ALA A 247 -38.74 27.22 32.07
N TYR A 248 -38.71 28.24 31.20
CA TYR A 248 -37.74 29.34 31.35
C TYR A 248 -37.97 30.19 32.60
N ARG A 249 -39.22 30.30 33.09
CA ARG A 249 -39.53 30.94 34.37
C ARG A 249 -39.00 30.18 35.57
N ALA A 250 -39.00 28.84 35.52
CA ALA A 250 -38.44 27.99 36.56
C ALA A 250 -36.90 28.02 36.55
N ASP A 251 -36.28 28.06 35.37
CA ASP A 251 -34.83 28.26 35.18
C ASP A 251 -34.36 29.69 35.52
N GLY A 252 -35.29 30.67 35.48
CA GLY A 252 -35.01 32.09 35.68
C GLY A 252 -34.45 32.79 34.42
N ASN A 253 -34.49 32.14 33.25
CA ASN A 253 -33.88 32.60 32.02
C ASN A 253 -34.72 33.67 31.31
N ARG A 254 -34.59 34.91 31.80
CA ARG A 254 -35.37 36.07 31.32
C ARG A 254 -35.16 36.38 29.82
N VAL A 255 -34.03 35.98 29.24
CA VAL A 255 -33.75 36.16 27.80
C VAL A 255 -34.58 35.19 26.95
N TYR A 256 -34.68 33.92 27.35
CA TYR A 256 -35.57 32.96 26.68
C TYR A 256 -37.05 33.24 26.97
N GLU A 257 -37.42 33.76 28.15
CA GLU A 257 -38.77 34.31 28.36
C GLU A 257 -39.12 35.39 27.34
N LEU A 258 -38.25 36.37 27.10
CA LEU A 258 -38.49 37.42 26.09
C LEU A 258 -38.66 36.84 24.68
N ARG A 259 -37.90 35.80 24.31
CA ARG A 259 -38.07 35.11 23.02
C ARG A 259 -39.44 34.44 22.91
N VAL A 260 -39.93 33.76 23.95
CA VAL A 260 -41.26 33.13 23.92
C VAL A 260 -42.39 34.16 23.80
N HIS A 261 -42.21 35.39 24.31
CA HIS A 261 -43.20 36.45 24.11
C HIS A 261 -43.32 36.92 22.64
N ASP A 262 -42.30 36.76 21.79
CA ASP A 262 -42.44 36.95 20.32
C ASP A 262 -43.42 35.91 19.75
N GLY A 263 -43.19 34.63 20.04
CA GLY A 263 -44.06 33.54 19.62
C GLY A 263 -45.49 33.73 20.10
N LEU A 264 -45.70 34.04 21.39
CA LEU A 264 -47.05 34.24 21.97
C LEU A 264 -47.76 35.49 21.42
N THR A 265 -47.02 36.56 21.11
CA THR A 265 -47.58 37.73 20.42
C THR A 265 -47.96 37.35 18.97
N ARG A 266 -47.10 36.61 18.25
CA ARG A 266 -47.35 36.13 16.89
C ARG A 266 -48.56 35.19 16.82
N VAL A 267 -48.74 34.30 17.81
CA VAL A 267 -49.96 33.49 17.98
C VAL A 267 -51.19 34.38 18.06
N ALA A 268 -51.22 35.34 18.99
CA ALA A 268 -52.39 36.18 19.20
C ALA A 268 -52.73 37.03 17.96
N LEU A 269 -51.71 37.59 17.29
CA LEU A 269 -51.86 38.29 16.01
C LEU A 269 -52.43 37.39 14.90
N SER A 270 -51.96 36.13 14.78
CA SER A 270 -52.48 35.17 13.79
C SER A 270 -53.95 34.78 14.03
N GLN A 271 -54.43 34.93 15.27
CA GLN A 271 -55.82 34.68 15.67
C GLN A 271 -56.69 35.95 15.60
N GLY A 272 -56.12 37.10 15.27
CA GLY A 272 -56.80 38.41 15.30
C GLY A 272 -57.03 38.98 16.71
N ASP A 273 -56.52 38.33 17.77
CA ASP A 273 -56.65 38.81 19.15
C ASP A 273 -55.59 39.88 19.47
N ILE A 274 -55.86 41.10 18.99
CA ILE A 274 -55.00 42.27 19.23
C ILE A 274 -54.89 42.57 20.74
N ALA A 275 -55.93 42.30 21.54
CA ALA A 275 -55.91 42.55 22.97
C ALA A 275 -54.95 41.60 23.70
N GLN A 276 -54.91 40.32 23.33
CA GLN A 276 -53.95 39.37 23.87
C GLN A 276 -52.54 39.58 23.32
N ALA A 277 -52.39 40.04 22.07
CA ALA A 277 -51.11 40.48 21.52
C ALA A 277 -50.54 41.69 22.28
N GLN A 278 -51.38 42.67 22.63
CA GLN A 278 -51.01 43.81 23.50
C GLN A 278 -50.58 43.35 24.89
N ARG A 279 -51.27 42.38 25.51
CA ARG A 279 -50.90 41.83 26.82
C ARG A 279 -49.53 41.15 26.80
N TRP A 280 -49.25 40.30 25.81
CA TRP A 280 -47.93 39.67 25.66
C TRP A 280 -46.83 40.71 25.37
N SER A 281 -47.11 41.69 24.50
CA SER A 281 -46.22 42.82 24.22
C SER A 281 -45.87 43.62 25.48
N ALA A 282 -46.88 43.94 26.31
CA ALA A 282 -46.69 44.70 27.55
C ALA A 282 -45.93 43.91 28.63
N ALA A 283 -46.21 42.61 28.77
CA ALA A 283 -45.48 41.73 29.68
C ALA A 283 -44.00 41.60 29.28
N ALA A 284 -43.72 41.49 27.98
CA ALA A 284 -42.37 41.53 27.43
C ALA A 284 -41.62 42.84 27.75
N LEU A 285 -42.26 43.99 27.49
CA LEU A 285 -41.66 45.30 27.77
C LEU A 285 -41.36 45.47 29.26
N ALA A 286 -42.31 45.16 30.14
CA ALA A 286 -42.11 45.23 31.59
C ALA A 286 -40.99 44.29 32.09
N LEU A 287 -40.85 43.10 31.50
CA LEU A 287 -39.76 42.18 31.82
C LEU A 287 -38.39 42.74 31.39
N ALA A 288 -38.31 43.30 30.17
CA ALA A 288 -37.09 43.93 29.67
C ALA A 288 -36.69 45.17 30.50
N ASP A 289 -37.66 46.02 30.84
CA ASP A 289 -37.45 47.22 31.66
C ASP A 289 -37.02 46.90 33.09
N ALA A 290 -37.56 45.85 33.71
CA ALA A 290 -37.21 45.45 35.07
C ALA A 290 -35.77 44.89 35.17
N TRP A 291 -35.31 44.16 34.14
CA TRP A 291 -34.00 43.49 34.12
C TRP A 291 -32.94 44.17 33.25
N LYS A 292 -33.28 45.30 32.62
CA LYS A 292 -32.44 46.06 31.66
C LYS A 292 -31.89 45.21 30.52
N LEU A 293 -32.77 44.35 29.98
CA LEU A 293 -32.45 43.45 28.87
C LEU A 293 -32.74 44.11 27.52
N PRO A 294 -31.90 43.89 26.49
CA PRO A 294 -32.21 44.30 25.12
C PRO A 294 -33.41 43.50 24.59
N LEU A 295 -34.36 44.18 23.95
CA LEU A 295 -35.52 43.54 23.32
C LEU A 295 -35.10 42.80 22.04
N PRO A 296 -35.35 41.48 21.92
CA PRO A 296 -35.06 40.73 20.70
C PRO A 296 -35.69 41.37 19.45
N PRO A 297 -34.96 41.45 18.31
CA PRO A 297 -35.48 42.09 17.09
C PRO A 297 -36.83 41.54 16.59
N ALA A 298 -37.06 40.22 16.67
CA ALA A 298 -38.33 39.59 16.33
C ALA A 298 -39.48 40.04 17.26
N LEU A 299 -39.21 40.18 18.56
CA LEU A 299 -40.17 40.69 19.54
C LEU A 299 -40.52 42.15 19.26
N GLN A 300 -39.54 43.00 18.92
CA GLN A 300 -39.79 44.38 18.52
C GLN A 300 -40.67 44.46 17.25
N LEU A 301 -40.48 43.55 16.30
CA LEU A 301 -41.32 43.41 15.10
C LEU A 301 -42.79 43.07 15.45
N GLN A 302 -43.06 42.12 16.36
CA GLN A 302 -44.47 41.83 16.73
C GLN A 302 -45.09 42.94 17.60
N ILE A 303 -44.31 43.59 18.47
CA ILE A 303 -44.77 44.77 19.24
C ILE A 303 -45.18 45.89 18.27
N ALA A 304 -44.38 46.15 17.23
CA ALA A 304 -44.70 47.14 16.21
C ALA A 304 -45.93 46.76 15.37
N ARG A 305 -46.04 45.50 14.92
CA ARG A 305 -47.25 44.99 14.23
C ARG A 305 -48.51 45.11 15.09
N THR A 306 -48.40 44.80 16.38
CA THR A 306 -49.48 44.98 17.36
C THR A 306 -49.89 46.45 17.47
N ALA A 307 -48.93 47.38 17.56
CA ALA A 307 -49.19 48.81 17.58
C ALA A 307 -49.85 49.30 16.28
N GLN A 308 -49.36 48.87 15.11
CA GLN A 308 -49.91 49.22 13.79
C GLN A 308 -51.36 48.76 13.64
N LEU A 309 -51.67 47.50 13.99
CA LEU A 309 -53.03 46.95 13.98
C LEU A 309 -53.94 47.56 15.05
N SER A 310 -53.37 48.21 16.06
CA SER A 310 -54.09 49.04 17.05
C SER A 310 -54.28 50.50 16.59
N GLY A 311 -53.95 50.85 15.34
CA GLY A 311 -54.00 52.21 14.80
C GLY A 311 -52.81 53.12 15.18
N ASN A 312 -51.90 52.65 16.03
CA ASN A 312 -50.76 53.43 16.54
C ASN A 312 -49.54 53.35 15.58
N THR A 313 -49.76 53.71 14.32
CA THR A 313 -48.77 53.59 13.22
C THR A 313 -47.45 54.33 13.49
N ALA A 314 -47.52 55.54 14.06
CA ALA A 314 -46.35 56.32 14.46
C ALA A 314 -45.50 55.60 15.54
N VAL A 315 -46.14 54.92 16.48
CA VAL A 315 -45.45 54.14 17.54
C VAL A 315 -44.80 52.89 16.96
N ALA A 316 -45.48 52.22 16.02
CA ALA A 316 -44.92 51.10 15.27
C ALA A 316 -43.66 51.53 14.49
N ALA A 317 -43.74 52.61 13.72
CA ALA A 317 -42.62 53.14 12.95
C ALA A 317 -41.46 53.63 13.85
N ALA A 318 -41.73 54.18 15.03
CA ALA A 318 -40.70 54.53 16.01
C ALA A 318 -39.96 53.29 16.53
N ARG A 319 -40.69 52.25 16.97
CA ARG A 319 -40.11 50.99 17.48
C ARG A 319 -39.29 50.25 16.41
N LEU A 320 -39.71 50.30 15.14
CA LEU A 320 -38.99 49.64 14.05
C LEU A 320 -37.68 50.38 13.70
N ARG A 321 -37.64 51.71 13.80
CA ARG A 321 -36.40 52.49 13.66
C ARG A 321 -35.42 52.22 14.81
N GLU A 322 -35.92 52.09 16.04
CA GLU A 322 -35.14 51.67 17.22
C GLU A 322 -34.55 50.26 17.03
N ALA A 323 -35.36 49.30 16.58
CA ALA A 323 -34.91 47.95 16.26
C ALA A 323 -33.82 47.94 15.17
N LEU A 324 -34.01 48.70 14.08
CA LEU A 324 -33.02 48.80 12.99
C LEU A 324 -31.69 49.45 13.44
N ALA A 325 -31.73 50.41 14.36
CA ALA A 325 -30.53 51.02 14.92
C ALA A 325 -29.76 50.07 15.86
N ALA A 326 -30.44 49.12 16.50
CA ALA A 326 -29.83 48.11 17.38
C ALA A 326 -29.29 46.87 16.64
N VAL A 327 -29.67 46.67 15.37
CA VAL A 327 -29.42 45.43 14.63
C VAL A 327 -28.27 45.57 13.59
N PRO A 328 -27.21 44.74 13.65
CA PRO A 328 -26.08 44.81 12.73
C PRO A 328 -26.45 44.75 11.25
N GLU A 329 -25.73 45.49 10.40
CA GLU A 329 -26.00 45.68 8.97
C GLU A 329 -26.11 44.40 8.11
N GLY A 330 -25.58 43.27 8.60
CA GLY A 330 -25.63 41.95 7.96
C GLY A 330 -26.60 40.94 8.60
N ASP A 331 -27.39 41.36 9.59
CA ASP A 331 -28.36 40.49 10.27
C ASP A 331 -29.59 40.24 9.37
N PRO A 332 -30.06 38.98 9.20
CA PRO A 332 -31.23 38.64 8.40
C PRO A 332 -32.52 39.40 8.77
N MET A 333 -32.72 39.73 10.05
CA MET A 333 -33.95 40.33 10.55
C MET A 333 -34.15 41.78 10.03
N ARG A 334 -33.10 42.44 9.53
CA ARG A 334 -33.22 43.78 8.95
C ARG A 334 -34.19 43.86 7.79
N VAL A 335 -34.29 42.80 6.97
CA VAL A 335 -35.25 42.77 5.84
C VAL A 335 -36.68 42.87 6.37
N ALA A 336 -37.07 42.00 7.30
CA ALA A 336 -38.40 41.98 7.89
C ALA A 336 -38.73 43.25 8.69
N LEU A 337 -37.73 43.88 9.33
CA LEU A 337 -37.88 45.16 10.03
C LEU A 337 -38.08 46.34 9.06
N LEU A 338 -37.36 46.38 7.93
CA LEU A 338 -37.53 47.39 6.89
C LEU A 338 -38.89 47.23 6.18
N GLU A 339 -39.30 46.00 5.86
CA GLU A 339 -40.62 45.71 5.27
C GLU A 339 -41.77 46.16 6.20
N ALA A 340 -41.67 45.85 7.49
CA ALA A 340 -42.64 46.32 8.48
C ALA A 340 -42.60 47.85 8.67
N LEU A 341 -41.42 48.48 8.59
CA LEU A 341 -41.30 49.93 8.70
C LEU A 341 -41.98 50.59 7.50
N ALA A 342 -41.77 50.08 6.28
CA ALA A 342 -42.46 50.56 5.10
C ALA A 342 -43.98 50.41 5.21
N ALA A 343 -44.48 49.26 5.68
CA ALA A 343 -45.92 49.04 5.90
C ALA A 343 -46.51 50.01 6.94
N ALA A 344 -45.77 50.29 8.03
CA ALA A 344 -46.18 51.27 9.04
C ALA A 344 -46.17 52.71 8.50
N GLN A 345 -45.21 53.05 7.62
CA GLN A 345 -45.12 54.34 6.92
C GLN A 345 -46.25 54.52 5.90
N GLU A 346 -46.56 53.50 5.11
CA GLU A 346 -47.70 53.48 4.20
C GLU A 346 -49.02 53.65 4.96
N SER A 347 -49.18 52.94 6.09
CA SER A 347 -50.32 53.08 7.01
C SER A 347 -50.42 54.47 7.67
N ALA A 348 -49.34 55.27 7.65
CA ALA A 348 -49.30 56.65 8.12
C ALA A 348 -49.41 57.68 6.98
N GLY A 349 -49.54 57.25 5.72
CA GLY A 349 -49.56 58.13 4.54
C GLY A 349 -48.18 58.59 4.05
N GLU A 350 -47.08 58.15 4.65
CA GLU A 350 -45.69 58.48 4.28
C GLU A 350 -45.24 57.73 2.99
N ALA A 351 -46.06 57.68 1.95
CA ALA A 351 -45.87 56.79 0.78
C ALA A 351 -44.50 56.94 0.08
N ALA A 352 -43.93 58.15 0.05
CA ALA A 352 -42.59 58.39 -0.50
C ALA A 352 -41.48 57.77 0.37
N ALA A 353 -41.63 57.80 1.69
CA ALA A 353 -40.67 57.20 2.62
C ALA A 353 -40.81 55.67 2.64
N ALA A 354 -42.04 55.14 2.64
CA ALA A 354 -42.30 53.71 2.49
C ALA A 354 -41.64 53.13 1.23
N ASN A 355 -41.75 53.81 0.09
CA ASN A 355 -41.08 53.42 -1.16
C ASN A 355 -39.54 53.46 -1.08
N ALA A 356 -38.95 54.34 -0.28
CA ALA A 356 -37.51 54.35 -0.04
C ALA A 356 -37.09 53.16 0.83
N THR A 357 -37.82 52.92 1.93
CA THR A 357 -37.57 51.80 2.86
C THR A 357 -37.73 50.43 2.18
N LEU A 358 -38.70 50.24 1.28
CA LEU A 358 -38.84 49.01 0.48
C LEU A 358 -37.66 48.77 -0.47
N ARG A 359 -37.09 49.83 -1.05
CA ARG A 359 -35.89 49.72 -1.90
C ARG A 359 -34.66 49.31 -1.08
N GLU A 360 -34.53 49.81 0.16
CA GLU A 360 -33.50 49.32 1.08
C GLU A 360 -33.74 47.84 1.43
N ALA A 361 -34.96 47.46 1.83
CA ALA A 361 -35.31 46.08 2.16
C ALA A 361 -34.94 45.10 1.02
N HIS A 362 -35.31 45.44 -0.21
CA HIS A 362 -35.00 44.65 -1.39
C HIS A 362 -33.49 44.56 -1.67
N ALA A 363 -32.75 45.66 -1.53
CA ALA A 363 -31.29 45.66 -1.68
C ALA A 363 -30.61 44.81 -0.59
N LYS A 364 -31.11 44.85 0.65
CA LYS A 364 -30.64 44.00 1.76
C LYS A 364 -30.95 42.52 1.54
N ALA A 365 -32.15 42.19 1.05
CA ALA A 365 -32.53 40.82 0.70
C ALA A 365 -31.61 40.23 -0.39
N ILE A 366 -31.32 41.00 -1.44
CA ILE A 366 -30.35 40.61 -2.49
C ILE A 366 -28.94 40.41 -1.91
N ALA A 367 -28.47 41.31 -1.06
CA ALA A 367 -27.15 41.20 -0.43
C ALA A 367 -27.03 39.96 0.47
N LEU A 368 -28.07 39.66 1.27
CA LEU A 368 -28.12 38.48 2.12
C LEU A 368 -28.13 37.18 1.31
N ALA A 369 -28.95 37.12 0.25
CA ALA A 369 -29.03 35.96 -0.64
C ALA A 369 -27.69 35.69 -1.35
N ARG A 370 -27.00 36.74 -1.81
CA ARG A 370 -25.63 36.62 -2.35
C ARG A 370 -24.66 36.08 -1.30
N ALA A 371 -24.58 36.70 -0.12
CA ALA A 371 -23.69 36.24 0.96
C ALA A 371 -23.98 34.80 1.43
N GLN A 372 -25.22 34.32 1.33
CA GLN A 372 -25.54 32.90 1.55
C GLN A 372 -25.02 32.00 0.41
N HIS A 373 -25.19 32.39 -0.85
CA HIS A 373 -24.69 31.66 -2.00
C HIS A 373 -23.15 31.62 -2.04
N ASP A 374 -22.48 32.74 -1.77
CA ASP A 374 -21.03 32.88 -1.77
C ASP A 374 -20.39 31.93 -0.75
N ARG A 375 -20.96 31.82 0.47
CA ARG A 375 -20.53 30.84 1.49
C ARG A 375 -20.67 29.38 1.03
N GLN A 376 -21.69 29.06 0.22
CA GLN A 376 -21.85 27.71 -0.36
C GLN A 376 -20.80 27.45 -1.44
N LEU A 377 -20.52 28.44 -2.29
CA LEU A 377 -19.48 28.36 -3.33
C LEU A 377 -18.08 28.22 -2.73
N ASP A 378 -17.74 29.03 -1.71
CA ASP A 378 -16.46 28.95 -1.00
C ASP A 378 -16.26 27.59 -0.31
N TRP A 379 -17.30 27.04 0.31
CA TRP A 379 -17.23 25.69 0.89
C TRP A 379 -17.04 24.62 -0.18
N LEU A 380 -17.81 24.65 -1.28
CA LEU A 380 -17.65 23.72 -2.41
C LEU A 380 -16.23 23.82 -2.99
N ARG A 381 -15.68 25.02 -3.07
CA ARG A 381 -14.32 25.31 -3.54
C ARG A 381 -13.26 24.74 -2.60
N VAL A 382 -13.32 25.06 -1.30
CA VAL A 382 -12.38 24.52 -0.29
C VAL A 382 -12.42 22.99 -0.26
N ARG A 383 -13.62 22.38 -0.37
CA ARG A 383 -13.78 20.93 -0.45
C ARG A 383 -13.19 20.33 -1.73
N PHE A 384 -13.29 21.04 -2.87
CA PHE A 384 -12.67 20.63 -4.13
C PHE A 384 -11.14 20.73 -4.06
N GLU A 385 -10.60 21.87 -3.62
CA GLU A 385 -9.16 22.11 -3.49
C GLU A 385 -8.53 21.11 -2.51
N SER A 386 -9.17 20.84 -1.36
CA SER A 386 -8.76 19.79 -0.42
C SER A 386 -8.79 18.39 -1.04
N ALA A 387 -9.82 18.05 -1.81
CA ALA A 387 -9.91 16.74 -2.47
C ALA A 387 -8.89 16.57 -3.62
N GLU A 388 -8.47 17.66 -4.25
CA GLU A 388 -7.39 17.67 -5.25
C GLU A 388 -6.00 17.53 -4.59
N GLN A 389 -5.77 18.22 -3.48
CA GLN A 389 -4.57 18.04 -2.64
C GLN A 389 -4.46 16.60 -2.12
N GLN A 390 -5.53 16.03 -1.56
CA GLN A 390 -5.56 14.63 -1.09
C GLN A 390 -5.25 13.63 -2.21
N ARG A 391 -5.78 13.82 -3.42
CA ARG A 391 -5.43 12.99 -4.59
C ARG A 391 -3.95 13.12 -4.98
N THR A 392 -3.40 14.32 -4.87
CA THR A 392 -1.98 14.58 -5.17
C THR A 392 -1.07 13.91 -4.16
N ILE A 393 -1.40 13.99 -2.86
CA ILE A 393 -0.69 13.29 -1.78
C ILE A 393 -0.78 11.77 -1.97
N ALA A 394 -1.97 11.22 -2.21
CA ALA A 394 -2.16 9.78 -2.45
C ALA A 394 -1.41 9.28 -3.70
N ALA A 395 -1.33 10.08 -4.76
CA ALA A 395 -0.52 9.78 -5.94
C ALA A 395 0.97 9.73 -5.60
N LEU A 396 1.51 10.77 -4.94
CA LEU A 396 2.91 10.84 -4.49
C LEU A 396 3.28 9.71 -3.52
N GLU A 397 2.39 9.33 -2.61
CA GLU A 397 2.56 8.16 -1.76
C GLU A 397 2.62 6.87 -2.58
N SER A 398 1.71 6.67 -3.54
CA SER A 398 1.72 5.48 -4.39
C SER A 398 3.01 5.38 -5.21
N GLU A 399 3.52 6.52 -5.71
CA GLU A 399 4.79 6.57 -6.42
C GLU A 399 5.98 6.28 -5.49
N ASN A 400 6.01 6.85 -4.28
CA ASN A 400 7.06 6.57 -3.29
C ASN A 400 7.04 5.11 -2.82
N ARG A 401 5.86 4.49 -2.65
CA ARG A 401 5.73 3.05 -2.37
C ARG A 401 6.33 2.23 -3.52
N LEU A 402 5.96 2.52 -4.78
CA LEU A 402 6.53 1.85 -5.96
C LEU A 402 8.06 2.03 -6.07
N ARG A 403 8.58 3.25 -5.89
CA ARG A 403 10.01 3.55 -5.86
C ARG A 403 10.72 2.74 -4.76
N SER A 404 10.16 2.69 -3.55
CA SER A 404 10.75 1.93 -2.42
C SER A 404 10.81 0.42 -2.69
N ALA A 405 9.76 -0.15 -3.30
CA ALA A 405 9.74 -1.55 -3.71
C ALA A 405 10.76 -1.85 -4.82
N GLN A 406 10.92 -0.94 -5.80
CA GLN A 406 11.96 -1.05 -6.83
C GLN A 406 13.38 -0.97 -6.24
N PHE A 407 13.62 -0.12 -5.23
CA PHE A 407 14.89 -0.10 -4.51
C PHE A 407 15.14 -1.42 -3.76
N GLN A 408 14.15 -1.93 -3.00
CA GLN A 408 14.26 -3.23 -2.34
C GLN A 408 14.55 -4.37 -3.32
N GLN A 409 13.86 -4.41 -4.47
CA GLN A 409 14.08 -5.41 -5.52
C GLN A 409 15.50 -5.31 -6.11
N ARG A 410 16.02 -4.10 -6.37
CA ARG A 410 17.40 -3.90 -6.83
C ARG A 410 18.42 -4.35 -5.80
N THR A 411 18.22 -3.99 -4.53
CA THR A 411 19.08 -4.42 -3.42
C THR A 411 19.08 -5.94 -3.26
N LEU A 412 17.92 -6.60 -3.35
CA LEU A 412 17.82 -8.06 -3.33
C LEU A 412 18.54 -8.71 -4.52
N MET A 413 18.39 -8.19 -5.74
CA MET A 413 19.12 -8.71 -6.90
C MET A 413 20.65 -8.55 -6.76
N LEU A 414 21.13 -7.47 -6.15
CA LEU A 414 22.55 -7.30 -5.84
C LEU A 414 23.04 -8.31 -4.79
N TRP A 415 22.25 -8.58 -3.74
CA TRP A 415 22.56 -9.63 -2.77
C TRP A 415 22.60 -11.02 -3.41
N PHE A 416 21.63 -11.37 -4.27
CA PHE A 416 21.63 -12.63 -5.00
C PHE A 416 22.81 -12.76 -5.96
N ALA A 417 23.18 -11.70 -6.67
CA ALA A 417 24.36 -11.68 -7.54
C ALA A 417 25.66 -11.87 -6.74
N GLY A 418 25.80 -11.21 -5.59
CA GLY A 418 26.94 -11.40 -4.68
C GLY A 418 27.03 -12.82 -4.11
N ALA A 419 25.90 -13.39 -3.69
CA ALA A 419 25.82 -14.77 -3.21
C ALA A 419 26.16 -15.80 -4.31
N ALA A 420 25.66 -15.59 -5.54
CA ALA A 420 25.99 -16.42 -6.69
C ALA A 420 27.48 -16.32 -7.06
N GLY A 421 28.07 -15.13 -6.99
CA GLY A 421 29.51 -14.92 -7.18
C GLY A 421 30.36 -15.66 -6.14
N LEU A 422 29.99 -15.58 -4.85
CA LEU A 422 30.63 -16.35 -3.77
C LEU A 422 30.49 -17.87 -3.97
N ALA A 423 29.30 -18.34 -4.37
CA ALA A 423 29.07 -19.76 -4.66
C ALA A 423 29.90 -20.24 -5.86
N ALA A 424 30.08 -19.42 -6.89
CA ALA A 424 30.93 -19.74 -8.04
C ALA A 424 32.42 -19.80 -7.65
N VAL A 425 32.92 -18.85 -6.84
CA VAL A 425 34.30 -18.88 -6.31
C VAL A 425 34.52 -20.10 -5.42
N LEU A 426 33.58 -20.45 -4.55
CA LEU A 426 33.63 -21.65 -3.73
C LEU A 426 33.62 -22.93 -4.58
N GLY A 427 32.80 -22.99 -5.63
CA GLY A 427 32.75 -24.11 -6.57
C GLY A 427 34.06 -24.30 -7.35
N VAL A 428 34.67 -23.20 -7.82
CA VAL A 428 36.00 -23.21 -8.45
C VAL A 428 37.09 -23.66 -7.46
N TRP A 429 37.05 -23.16 -6.22
CA TRP A 429 37.98 -23.57 -5.17
C TRP A 429 37.86 -25.07 -4.84
N LEU A 430 36.63 -25.60 -4.68
CA LEU A 430 36.36 -27.03 -4.49
C LEU A 430 36.81 -27.87 -5.69
N LEU A 431 36.63 -27.40 -6.93
CA LEU A 431 37.13 -28.07 -8.13
C LEU A 431 38.67 -28.14 -8.15
N LEU A 432 39.35 -27.04 -7.83
CA LEU A 432 40.81 -26.99 -7.72
C LEU A 432 41.33 -27.88 -6.57
N GLN A 433 40.64 -27.91 -5.43
CA GLN A 433 40.97 -28.78 -4.30
C GLN A 433 40.80 -30.26 -4.67
N ARG A 434 39.68 -30.64 -5.29
CA ARG A 434 39.39 -32.01 -5.75
C ARG A 434 40.34 -32.46 -6.86
N ARG A 435 40.80 -31.53 -7.71
CA ARG A 435 41.86 -31.77 -8.69
C ARG A 435 43.20 -32.07 -8.02
N ARG A 436 43.64 -31.22 -7.07
CA ARG A 436 44.86 -31.44 -6.27
C ARG A 436 44.82 -32.75 -5.48
N GLN A 437 43.68 -33.13 -4.92
CA GLN A 437 43.48 -34.43 -4.26
C GLN A 437 43.65 -35.60 -5.23
N ARG A 438 43.03 -35.53 -6.42
CA ARG A 438 43.21 -36.55 -7.48
C ARG A 438 44.65 -36.63 -7.97
N GLU A 439 45.39 -35.52 -8.01
CA GLU A 439 46.80 -35.49 -8.39
C GLU A 439 47.67 -36.19 -7.32
N ARG A 440 47.48 -35.93 -6.03
CA ARG A 440 48.15 -36.68 -4.93
C ARG A 440 47.87 -38.18 -4.95
N LEU A 441 46.61 -38.59 -5.05
CA LEU A 441 46.23 -40.01 -5.12
C LEU A 441 46.85 -40.72 -6.34
N ARG A 442 47.12 -40.00 -7.44
CA ARG A 442 47.83 -40.52 -8.62
C ARG A 442 49.33 -40.64 -8.40
N GLU A 443 49.93 -39.83 -7.55
CA GLU A 443 51.35 -39.93 -7.17
C GLU A 443 51.57 -41.10 -6.21
N GLU A 444 50.71 -41.23 -5.20
CA GLU A 444 50.68 -42.38 -4.28
C GLU A 444 50.49 -43.70 -5.06
N ALA A 445 49.50 -43.75 -5.96
CA ALA A 445 49.28 -44.91 -6.85
C ALA A 445 50.33 -45.09 -7.97
N ARG A 446 51.38 -44.25 -8.07
CA ARG A 446 52.60 -44.54 -8.86
C ARG A 446 53.68 -45.17 -8.00
N ARG A 447 53.88 -44.67 -6.77
CA ARG A 447 54.86 -45.21 -5.82
C ARG A 447 54.63 -46.69 -5.56
N VAL A 448 53.39 -47.06 -5.22
CA VAL A 448 53.02 -48.47 -4.98
C VAL A 448 53.36 -49.37 -6.18
N ARG A 449 53.10 -48.92 -7.42
CA ARG A 449 53.43 -49.72 -8.62
C ARG A 449 54.94 -49.87 -8.84
N HIS A 450 55.74 -48.83 -8.60
CA HIS A 450 57.20 -48.98 -8.67
C HIS A 450 57.76 -49.88 -7.54
N GLU A 451 57.13 -49.89 -6.37
CA GLU A 451 57.47 -50.82 -5.28
C GLU A 451 57.11 -52.28 -5.65
N GLU A 452 55.95 -52.50 -6.29
CA GLU A 452 55.53 -53.81 -6.84
C GLU A 452 56.46 -54.29 -7.97
N GLU A 453 56.85 -53.42 -8.89
CA GLU A 453 57.80 -53.69 -9.97
C GLU A 453 59.19 -54.09 -9.42
N LEU A 454 59.71 -53.34 -8.44
CA LEU A 454 60.98 -53.68 -7.76
C LEU A 454 60.90 -55.00 -6.98
N ALA A 455 59.75 -55.29 -6.34
CA ALA A 455 59.50 -56.55 -5.67
C ALA A 455 59.31 -57.74 -6.64
N ARG A 456 59.02 -57.49 -7.92
CA ARG A 456 59.00 -58.51 -8.97
C ARG A 456 60.43 -58.86 -9.42
N TYR A 457 61.23 -57.86 -9.81
CA TYR A 457 62.59 -58.09 -10.31
C TYR A 457 63.50 -58.83 -9.32
N ARG A 458 63.33 -58.61 -8.01
CA ARG A 458 64.07 -59.37 -6.98
C ARG A 458 63.78 -60.88 -7.03
N ARG A 459 62.50 -61.27 -7.07
CA ARG A 459 62.08 -62.68 -7.14
C ARG A 459 62.54 -63.37 -8.43
N GLU A 460 62.60 -62.63 -9.53
CA GLU A 460 63.14 -63.13 -10.81
C GLU A 460 64.67 -63.33 -10.73
N ALA A 461 65.40 -62.46 -10.02
CA ALA A 461 66.84 -62.63 -9.75
C ALA A 461 67.16 -63.78 -8.77
N ASP A 462 66.37 -63.97 -7.71
CA ASP A 462 66.61 -65.01 -6.70
C ASP A 462 66.50 -66.43 -7.32
N ALA A 463 65.51 -66.65 -8.20
CA ALA A 463 65.33 -67.94 -8.90
C ALA A 463 66.52 -68.30 -9.82
N LEU A 464 67.11 -67.31 -10.48
CA LEU A 464 68.29 -67.48 -11.35
C LEU A 464 69.57 -67.87 -10.59
N ALA A 465 69.63 -67.64 -9.27
CA ALA A 465 70.72 -68.11 -8.43
C ALA A 465 70.60 -69.61 -8.10
N GLU A 466 69.37 -70.11 -7.93
CA GLU A 466 69.08 -71.49 -7.55
C GLU A 466 69.44 -72.46 -8.69
N ASP A 467 68.97 -72.20 -9.92
CA ASP A 467 69.26 -73.01 -11.12
C ASP A 467 70.77 -73.15 -11.39
N ARG A 468 71.55 -72.08 -11.16
CA ARG A 468 73.01 -72.09 -11.39
C ARG A 468 73.74 -73.05 -10.47
N SER A 469 73.25 -73.25 -9.24
CA SER A 469 73.82 -74.22 -8.30
C SER A 469 73.56 -75.67 -8.75
N LEU A 470 72.38 -75.93 -9.30
CA LEU A 470 71.96 -77.24 -9.78
C LEU A 470 72.80 -77.68 -11.00
N LEU A 471 73.05 -76.76 -11.94
CA LEU A 471 73.89 -77.00 -13.12
C LEU A 471 75.34 -77.38 -12.76
N GLN A 472 75.93 -76.71 -11.77
CA GLN A 472 77.29 -77.00 -11.31
C GLN A 472 77.39 -78.41 -10.70
N ALA A 473 76.40 -78.81 -9.89
CA ALA A 473 76.34 -80.14 -9.27
C ALA A 473 76.17 -81.27 -10.32
N LEU A 474 75.40 -81.02 -11.39
CA LEU A 474 75.26 -81.96 -12.51
C LEU A 474 76.56 -82.13 -13.30
N LEU A 475 77.33 -81.05 -13.53
CA LEU A 475 78.62 -81.13 -14.24
C LEU A 475 79.68 -81.92 -13.44
N ASP A 476 79.78 -81.68 -12.13
CA ASP A 476 80.72 -82.37 -11.24
C ASP A 476 80.35 -83.85 -10.98
N SER A 477 79.17 -84.31 -11.42
CA SER A 477 78.74 -85.71 -11.35
C SER A 477 79.26 -86.60 -12.50
N ARG A 478 79.95 -86.03 -13.51
CA ARG A 478 80.50 -86.77 -14.66
C ARG A 478 81.97 -87.17 -14.47
N ASP A 479 82.28 -88.42 -14.78
CA ASP A 479 83.66 -88.97 -14.81
C ASP A 479 84.48 -88.56 -16.06
N ASP A 480 83.80 -87.98 -17.07
CA ASP A 480 84.44 -87.35 -18.22
C ASP A 480 85.15 -86.07 -17.79
N ALA A 481 86.44 -85.93 -18.06
CA ALA A 481 87.18 -84.72 -17.72
C ALA A 481 86.93 -83.64 -18.78
N LEU A 482 86.14 -82.63 -18.42
CA LEU A 482 85.62 -81.62 -19.34
C LEU A 482 86.00 -80.20 -18.88
N CYS A 483 86.56 -79.42 -19.80
CA CYS A 483 86.73 -77.97 -19.68
C CYS A 483 85.92 -77.27 -20.78
N LEU A 484 85.18 -76.22 -20.43
CA LEU A 484 84.62 -75.25 -21.36
C LEU A 484 85.58 -74.05 -21.43
N LEU A 485 85.91 -73.59 -22.64
CA LEU A 485 86.80 -72.47 -22.91
C LEU A 485 86.08 -71.36 -23.69
N ASP A 486 86.55 -70.12 -23.55
CA ASP A 486 86.30 -69.04 -24.52
C ASP A 486 87.28 -69.10 -25.70
N ALA A 487 87.13 -68.18 -26.66
CA ALA A 487 87.97 -68.08 -27.86
C ALA A 487 89.44 -67.76 -27.52
N GLU A 488 89.67 -67.06 -26.40
CA GLU A 488 90.96 -66.72 -25.84
C GLU A 488 91.61 -67.85 -25.01
N GLY A 489 90.94 -69.01 -24.89
CA GLY A 489 91.44 -70.19 -24.19
C GLY A 489 91.41 -70.10 -22.66
N GLN A 490 90.66 -69.16 -22.09
CA GLN A 490 90.37 -69.11 -20.65
C GLN A 490 89.34 -70.17 -20.27
N VAL A 491 89.50 -70.81 -19.11
CA VAL A 491 88.50 -71.76 -18.60
C VAL A 491 87.26 -71.01 -18.11
N LEU A 492 86.10 -71.26 -18.73
CA LEU A 492 84.80 -70.75 -18.28
C LEU A 492 84.13 -71.69 -17.28
N ALA A 493 84.33 -73.00 -17.43
CA ALA A 493 83.89 -74.02 -16.49
C ALA A 493 84.80 -75.26 -16.60
N VAL A 494 85.02 -75.96 -15.48
CA VAL A 494 85.76 -77.22 -15.47
C VAL A 494 85.22 -78.14 -14.38
N ASN A 495 84.81 -79.33 -14.78
CA ASN A 495 84.25 -80.29 -13.84
C ASN A 495 85.35 -81.01 -13.03
N ARG A 496 84.95 -81.68 -11.95
CA ARG A 496 85.84 -82.36 -11.01
C ARG A 496 86.84 -83.31 -11.68
N ALA A 497 86.39 -84.09 -12.67
CA ALA A 497 87.27 -84.96 -13.45
C ALA A 497 88.31 -84.16 -14.27
N GLY A 498 87.93 -83.01 -14.83
CA GLY A 498 88.81 -82.02 -15.45
C GLY A 498 89.89 -81.51 -14.51
N ARG A 499 89.50 -81.00 -13.33
CA ARG A 499 90.40 -80.48 -12.30
C ARG A 499 91.47 -81.54 -11.93
N LEU A 500 91.01 -82.76 -11.65
CA LEU A 500 91.86 -83.90 -11.29
C LEU A 500 92.83 -84.35 -12.41
N ARG A 501 92.42 -84.34 -13.70
CA ARG A 501 93.33 -84.73 -14.81
C ARG A 501 94.36 -83.64 -15.14
N LEU A 502 94.04 -82.37 -14.93
CA LEU A 502 94.96 -81.24 -15.07
C LEU A 502 95.98 -81.13 -13.90
N GLY A 503 95.77 -81.89 -12.81
CA GLY A 503 96.64 -81.83 -11.63
C GLY A 503 96.43 -80.61 -10.74
N ALA A 504 95.31 -79.89 -10.94
CA ALA A 504 94.86 -78.82 -10.06
C ALA A 504 94.11 -79.41 -8.85
N GLY A 505 94.27 -78.79 -7.68
CA GLY A 505 93.52 -79.17 -6.47
C GLY A 505 92.05 -78.77 -6.54
N ASP A 506 91.28 -79.13 -5.51
CA ASP A 506 89.84 -78.81 -5.38
C ASP A 506 89.54 -77.32 -5.07
N GLU A 507 90.49 -76.40 -5.30
CA GLU A 507 90.25 -74.95 -5.22
C GLU A 507 89.70 -74.41 -6.55
N GLU A 508 88.66 -73.56 -6.49
CA GLU A 508 87.87 -73.10 -7.65
C GLU A 508 88.62 -72.17 -8.63
N GLY A 509 89.90 -71.88 -8.38
CA GLY A 509 90.69 -70.85 -9.06
C GLY A 509 91.00 -71.09 -10.55
N LEU A 510 90.52 -72.17 -11.17
CA LEU A 510 90.69 -72.44 -12.60
C LEU A 510 89.86 -71.49 -13.49
N VAL A 511 88.67 -71.08 -13.05
CA VAL A 511 87.76 -70.28 -13.89
C VAL A 511 88.34 -68.87 -14.08
N GLY A 512 88.50 -68.46 -15.34
CA GLY A 512 89.17 -67.22 -15.73
C GLY A 512 90.70 -67.32 -15.84
N GLN A 513 91.27 -68.52 -15.94
CA GLN A 513 92.70 -68.72 -16.24
C GLN A 513 92.94 -69.38 -17.62
N PRO A 514 94.05 -69.05 -18.31
CA PRO A 514 94.37 -69.60 -19.63
C PRO A 514 94.85 -71.05 -19.52
N LEU A 515 94.16 -71.98 -20.16
CA LEU A 515 94.39 -73.40 -19.96
C LEU A 515 95.79 -73.88 -20.42
N ALA A 516 96.41 -73.19 -21.37
CA ALA A 516 97.78 -73.48 -21.82
C ALA A 516 98.82 -73.50 -20.67
N GLY A 517 98.54 -72.82 -19.55
CA GLY A 517 99.41 -72.81 -18.36
C GLY A 517 99.57 -74.15 -17.63
N PHE A 518 98.71 -75.14 -17.87
CA PHE A 518 98.73 -76.44 -17.18
C PHE A 518 99.51 -77.54 -17.92
N PHE A 519 99.82 -77.29 -19.19
CA PHE A 519 100.63 -78.18 -20.03
C PHE A 519 102.12 -77.79 -20.00
N ASP A 520 102.97 -78.69 -20.49
CA ASP A 520 104.37 -78.38 -20.76
C ASP A 520 104.49 -77.34 -21.91
N GLU A 521 105.69 -76.81 -22.13
CA GLU A 521 105.88 -75.69 -23.07
C GLU A 521 105.48 -76.08 -24.51
N ALA A 522 105.71 -77.34 -24.90
CA ALA A 522 105.28 -77.88 -26.19
C ALA A 522 103.75 -78.08 -26.26
N GLY A 523 103.13 -78.66 -25.24
CA GLY A 523 101.68 -78.86 -25.17
C GLY A 523 100.88 -77.57 -25.08
N GLY A 524 101.41 -76.55 -24.39
CA GLY A 524 100.81 -75.21 -24.34
C GLY A 524 100.76 -74.54 -25.71
N HIS A 525 101.85 -74.60 -26.48
CA HIS A 525 101.87 -74.12 -27.88
C HIS A 525 100.96 -74.97 -28.78
N ALA A 526 100.95 -76.30 -28.63
CA ALA A 526 100.09 -77.18 -29.41
C ALA A 526 98.60 -76.93 -29.17
N LEU A 527 98.20 -76.56 -27.95
CA LEU A 527 96.83 -76.17 -27.60
C LEU A 527 96.48 -74.78 -28.19
N ALA A 528 97.35 -73.78 -28.02
CA ALA A 528 97.13 -72.44 -28.55
C ALA A 528 96.94 -72.48 -30.08
N SER A 529 97.88 -73.11 -30.79
CA SER A 529 97.79 -73.28 -32.24
C SER A 529 96.74 -74.30 -32.68
N ALA A 530 96.01 -74.97 -31.78
CA ALA A 530 94.80 -75.71 -32.12
C ALA A 530 93.55 -74.81 -32.05
N LEU A 531 93.45 -73.97 -31.01
CA LEU A 531 92.40 -72.96 -30.87
C LEU A 531 92.45 -71.94 -32.03
N GLU A 532 93.64 -71.45 -32.41
CA GLU A 532 93.83 -70.60 -33.60
C GLU A 532 93.34 -71.25 -34.91
N ARG A 533 93.37 -72.59 -34.99
CA ARG A 533 92.91 -73.36 -36.17
C ARG A 533 91.49 -73.90 -36.05
N MET A 534 90.73 -73.53 -35.02
CA MET A 534 89.35 -74.02 -34.83
C MET A 534 88.29 -73.29 -35.65
N GLU A 535 88.62 -72.17 -36.30
CA GLU A 535 87.71 -71.52 -37.26
C GLU A 535 87.28 -72.48 -38.39
N ASP A 536 88.17 -73.37 -38.84
CA ASP A 536 87.93 -74.38 -39.88
C ASP A 536 87.15 -75.63 -39.41
N SER A 537 86.31 -75.50 -38.38
CA SER A 537 85.16 -76.39 -38.06
C SER A 537 85.44 -77.90 -37.79
N ALA A 538 86.69 -78.35 -37.79
CA ALA A 538 87.06 -79.75 -37.57
C ALA A 538 87.44 -80.03 -36.11
N ALA A 539 86.85 -81.07 -35.51
CA ALA A 539 87.23 -81.55 -34.17
C ALA A 539 88.70 -82.01 -34.15
N GLN A 540 89.53 -81.37 -33.32
CA GLN A 540 90.97 -81.64 -33.26
C GLN A 540 91.31 -82.59 -32.11
N ARG A 541 92.16 -83.58 -32.36
CA ARG A 541 92.77 -84.43 -31.32
C ARG A 541 94.24 -84.11 -31.17
N LEU A 542 94.64 -83.70 -29.97
CA LEU A 542 96.01 -83.39 -29.60
C LEU A 542 96.52 -84.43 -28.60
N SER A 543 97.81 -84.78 -28.70
CA SER A 543 98.53 -85.48 -27.64
C SER A 543 99.27 -84.42 -26.81
N LEU A 544 98.79 -84.14 -25.61
CA LEU A 544 99.35 -83.11 -24.73
C LEU A 544 100.04 -83.74 -23.52
N ALA A 545 101.13 -83.15 -23.04
CA ALA A 545 101.75 -83.51 -21.77
C ALA A 545 101.43 -82.45 -20.72
N THR A 546 100.94 -82.88 -19.56
CA THR A 546 100.87 -82.01 -18.36
C THR A 546 102.28 -81.60 -17.93
N ARG A 547 102.44 -80.51 -17.16
CA ARG A 547 103.74 -80.15 -16.55
C ARG A 547 104.37 -81.23 -15.66
N GLN A 548 103.61 -82.25 -15.27
CA GLN A 548 104.07 -83.42 -14.52
C GLN A 548 104.43 -84.62 -15.42
N GLY A 549 104.53 -84.43 -16.74
CA GLY A 549 104.95 -85.45 -17.71
C GLY A 549 103.90 -86.52 -18.03
N ARG A 550 102.64 -86.37 -17.58
CA ARG A 550 101.55 -87.30 -17.94
C ARG A 550 101.00 -86.95 -19.33
N PRO A 551 100.98 -87.91 -20.29
CA PRO A 551 100.31 -87.72 -21.57
C PRO A 551 98.79 -87.82 -21.42
N LEU A 552 98.06 -87.01 -22.19
CA LEU A 552 96.60 -86.96 -22.29
C LEU A 552 96.20 -86.82 -23.75
N ILE A 553 95.08 -87.43 -24.15
CA ILE A 553 94.45 -87.10 -25.44
C ILE A 553 93.41 -86.02 -25.18
N ALA A 554 93.64 -84.86 -25.80
CA ALA A 554 92.78 -83.70 -25.77
C ALA A 554 91.94 -83.67 -27.05
N ALA A 555 90.63 -83.89 -26.95
CA ALA A 555 89.69 -83.66 -28.04
C ALA A 555 89.05 -82.28 -27.87
N LEU A 556 89.27 -81.38 -28.83
CA LEU A 556 88.61 -80.08 -28.89
C LEU A 556 87.44 -80.14 -29.87
N GLU A 557 86.26 -79.79 -29.41
CA GLU A 557 85.02 -79.71 -30.20
C GLU A 557 84.37 -78.33 -30.01
N PRO A 558 83.95 -77.64 -31.10
CA PRO A 558 83.23 -76.37 -30.99
C PRO A 558 81.82 -76.62 -30.43
N TRP A 559 81.40 -75.80 -29.46
CA TRP A 559 80.09 -75.94 -28.83
C TRP A 559 78.98 -75.41 -29.75
N SER A 560 78.11 -76.30 -30.24
CA SER A 560 77.09 -75.97 -31.25
C SER A 560 75.90 -75.11 -30.74
N GLY A 561 76.10 -74.34 -29.66
CA GLY A 561 75.04 -73.61 -28.95
C GLY A 561 75.40 -72.17 -28.55
N GLY A 562 76.53 -71.62 -28.99
CA GLY A 562 76.90 -70.22 -28.74
C GLY A 562 78.24 -69.83 -29.36
N ASP A 563 78.37 -68.56 -29.74
CA ASP A 563 79.54 -68.04 -30.45
C ASP A 563 80.84 -68.20 -29.62
N GLY A 564 81.92 -68.67 -30.27
CA GLY A 564 83.27 -68.72 -29.70
C GLY A 564 83.54 -69.76 -28.59
N LEU A 565 82.56 -70.55 -28.18
CA LEU A 565 82.70 -71.52 -27.09
C LEU A 565 83.33 -72.85 -27.56
N VAL A 566 84.34 -73.33 -26.83
CA VAL A 566 85.05 -74.58 -27.13
C VAL A 566 84.96 -75.55 -25.96
N VAL A 567 84.58 -76.80 -26.22
CA VAL A 567 84.69 -77.88 -25.23
C VAL A 567 85.97 -78.67 -25.48
N LEU A 568 86.77 -78.78 -24.43
CA LEU A 568 87.90 -79.71 -24.36
C LEU A 568 87.49 -80.93 -23.53
N ALA A 569 87.41 -82.09 -24.19
CA ALA A 569 87.34 -83.39 -23.53
C ALA A 569 88.76 -83.97 -23.37
N LEU A 570 89.22 -84.09 -22.13
CA LEU A 570 90.48 -84.75 -21.78
C LEU A 570 90.22 -86.23 -21.54
N GLN A 571 90.59 -87.11 -22.47
CA GLN A 571 90.39 -88.55 -22.32
C GLN A 571 91.72 -89.31 -22.13
N PRO A 572 91.68 -90.50 -21.49
CA PRO A 572 92.48 -91.66 -21.91
C PRO A 572 92.12 -92.02 -23.37
N SER A 573 92.68 -93.06 -23.98
CA SER A 573 92.67 -93.16 -25.45
C SER A 573 91.34 -93.60 -26.14
N ASP A 574 90.15 -93.55 -25.49
CA ASP A 574 89.04 -94.52 -25.73
C ASP A 574 87.49 -94.06 -25.57
N ALA A 575 86.68 -93.67 -26.63
CA ALA A 575 85.13 -93.61 -26.82
C ALA A 575 84.18 -92.43 -26.25
N ALA A 576 82.86 -92.08 -26.54
CA ALA A 576 81.71 -92.27 -27.56
C ALA A 576 80.42 -91.27 -27.40
N THR A 577 79.24 -91.39 -28.13
CA THR A 577 78.02 -90.44 -28.29
C THR A 577 76.55 -91.07 -28.27
N THR A 578 75.28 -90.56 -28.53
CA THR A 578 74.51 -89.42 -29.25
C THR A 578 72.96 -89.18 -28.78
N ALA A 579 71.99 -88.48 -29.47
CA ALA A 579 70.66 -87.90 -28.92
C ALA A 579 69.33 -87.51 -29.81
N GLY A 580 68.32 -86.60 -29.38
CA GLY A 580 66.87 -86.23 -29.91
C GLY A 580 66.00 -84.87 -29.53
N ALA A 581 64.63 -84.63 -29.79
CA ALA A 581 63.81 -83.27 -29.81
C ALA A 581 62.16 -83.07 -29.60
N PRO A 582 61.46 -81.82 -29.55
CA PRO A 582 59.99 -81.38 -29.16
C PRO A 582 59.01 -80.49 -30.15
N ILE A 583 57.86 -79.65 -30.02
CA ILE A 583 56.92 -78.74 -29.11
C ILE A 583 55.46 -78.19 -29.70
N ALA A 584 54.46 -77.44 -29.02
CA ALA A 584 53.11 -76.75 -29.54
C ALA A 584 52.13 -75.74 -28.65
N ALA A 585 51.05 -74.96 -29.14
CA ALA A 585 49.98 -73.99 -28.46
C ALA A 585 48.73 -73.34 -29.35
N THR A 586 47.64 -72.43 -29.16
CA THR A 586 46.56 -71.70 -28.23
C THR A 586 45.49 -70.71 -29.03
N ALA A 587 44.38 -69.86 -28.78
CA ALA A 587 43.32 -69.16 -27.82
C ALA A 587 41.99 -68.51 -28.58
N ALA A 588 40.91 -67.60 -28.34
CA ALA A 588 40.10 -66.58 -27.44
C ALA A 588 38.62 -66.10 -28.07
N THR A 589 37.56 -65.16 -27.83
CA THR A 589 36.77 -64.08 -26.96
C THR A 589 35.45 -63.41 -27.71
N ASP A 590 34.36 -62.51 -27.46
CA ASP A 590 33.42 -61.68 -26.48
C ASP A 590 32.09 -61.00 -27.22
N ALA A 591 31.00 -60.11 -26.96
CA ALA A 591 30.12 -59.16 -26.02
C ALA A 591 28.68 -58.62 -26.69
N THR A 592 27.60 -57.72 -26.42
CA THR A 592 26.72 -56.76 -25.48
C THR A 592 25.39 -56.09 -26.22
N ASP A 593 24.27 -55.24 -25.93
CA ASP A 593 23.33 -54.40 -24.95
C ASP A 593 21.88 -53.90 -25.62
N ALA A 594 20.77 -53.02 -25.39
CA ALA A 594 19.98 -51.94 -24.54
C ALA A 594 18.43 -51.57 -25.07
N THR A 595 17.35 -50.67 -24.80
CA THR A 595 16.55 -49.72 -23.79
C THR A 595 15.21 -48.85 -24.31
N ASP A 596 14.08 -48.42 -23.57
CA ASP A 596 13.00 -47.21 -23.67
C ASP A 596 11.50 -47.31 -22.95
N ALA A 597 10.28 -46.56 -22.88
CA ALA A 597 9.41 -45.35 -23.40
C ALA A 597 8.05 -44.81 -22.56
N THR A 598 7.07 -43.85 -22.97
CA THR A 598 5.87 -43.14 -22.17
C THR A 598 4.46 -42.51 -22.80
N GLY A 599 3.47 -41.75 -22.10
CA GLY A 599 2.04 -41.12 -22.49
C GLY A 599 1.23 -40.08 -21.49
N ALA A 600 -0.04 -39.43 -21.44
CA ALA A 600 -1.47 -39.16 -22.07
C ALA A 600 -2.46 -37.92 -21.49
N GLU A 601 -3.83 -37.65 -21.81
CA GLU A 601 -4.72 -36.33 -21.63
C GLU A 601 -6.28 -36.09 -21.03
N PRO A 602 -7.43 -35.42 -21.57
CA PRO A 602 -8.41 -34.32 -20.98
C PRO A 602 -10.07 -34.22 -21.09
N GLY A 603 -10.90 -33.10 -20.75
CA GLY A 603 -12.48 -32.93 -20.77
C GLY A 603 -13.36 -31.53 -20.63
N VAL A 604 -14.77 -31.43 -20.71
CA VAL A 604 -15.73 -30.19 -21.02
C VAL A 604 -17.25 -30.09 -20.44
N VAL A 605 -18.07 -28.94 -20.46
CA VAL A 605 -19.62 -28.75 -20.65
C VAL A 605 -20.30 -27.29 -20.48
N VAL A 606 -21.60 -27.02 -20.85
CA VAL A 606 -22.41 -25.72 -21.03
C VAL A 606 -23.97 -25.88 -20.72
N GLY A 607 -25.00 -24.97 -20.56
CA GLY A 607 -25.31 -23.48 -20.46
C GLY A 607 -26.82 -23.06 -20.81
N ALA A 608 -27.48 -21.94 -20.32
CA ALA A 608 -28.92 -21.52 -20.61
C ALA A 608 -29.43 -20.04 -20.29
N ALA A 609 -30.48 -19.48 -20.97
CA ALA A 609 -31.25 -18.24 -20.60
C ALA A 609 -32.53 -17.90 -21.46
N SER A 610 -33.63 -17.30 -20.92
CA SER A 610 -34.76 -16.76 -21.75
C SER A 610 -35.75 -15.69 -21.17
N VAL A 611 -35.61 -15.17 -19.94
CA VAL A 611 -36.65 -14.28 -19.31
C VAL A 611 -36.42 -12.77 -19.54
N ALA A 612 -35.20 -12.33 -19.87
CA ALA A 612 -34.79 -10.92 -19.81
C ALA A 612 -35.30 -9.97 -20.92
N ALA A 613 -36.27 -10.39 -21.74
CA ALA A 613 -36.66 -9.67 -22.96
C ALA A 613 -37.56 -8.43 -22.71
N ALA A 614 -38.37 -8.43 -21.64
CA ALA A 614 -39.33 -7.35 -21.36
C ALA A 614 -38.67 -6.12 -20.72
N ASP A 615 -37.97 -6.31 -19.60
CA ASP A 615 -37.30 -5.22 -18.87
C ASP A 615 -36.27 -4.48 -19.74
N GLY A 616 -35.56 -5.25 -20.58
CA GLY A 616 -34.56 -4.72 -21.52
C GLY A 616 -35.10 -3.66 -22.49
N ALA A 617 -36.41 -3.65 -22.78
CA ALA A 617 -37.04 -2.67 -23.67
C ALA A 617 -37.26 -1.31 -22.99
N ALA A 618 -37.76 -1.30 -21.74
CA ALA A 618 -37.89 -0.07 -20.95
C ALA A 618 -36.51 0.52 -20.65
N ASP A 619 -35.57 -0.34 -20.29
CA ASP A 619 -34.17 0.00 -20.01
C ASP A 619 -33.44 0.52 -21.27
N ALA A 620 -33.76 0.00 -22.47
CA ALA A 620 -33.27 0.57 -23.74
C ALA A 620 -33.83 1.98 -23.99
N ALA A 621 -35.14 2.17 -23.84
CA ALA A 621 -35.79 3.47 -24.04
C ALA A 621 -35.24 4.55 -23.09
N MET A 622 -35.00 4.20 -21.82
CA MET A 622 -34.40 5.10 -20.83
C MET A 622 -32.96 5.49 -21.20
N ARG A 623 -32.13 4.51 -21.59
CA ARG A 623 -30.74 4.75 -22.03
C ARG A 623 -30.68 5.63 -23.28
N ASP A 624 -31.59 5.45 -24.24
CA ASP A 624 -31.67 6.32 -25.41
C ASP A 624 -32.20 7.72 -25.10
N GLY A 625 -33.01 7.90 -24.06
CA GLY A 625 -33.37 9.21 -23.50
C GLY A 625 -32.14 9.94 -22.94
N PHE A 626 -31.41 9.29 -22.04
CA PHE A 626 -30.17 9.83 -21.47
C PHE A 626 -29.12 10.17 -22.53
N ARG A 627 -28.91 9.28 -23.52
CA ARG A 627 -27.98 9.51 -24.64
C ARG A 627 -28.34 10.73 -25.49
N ARG A 628 -29.64 11.03 -25.68
CA ARG A 628 -30.10 12.27 -26.34
C ARG A 628 -29.77 13.51 -25.51
N SER A 629 -30.16 13.53 -24.23
CA SER A 629 -29.90 14.67 -23.34
C SER A 629 -28.41 15.03 -23.19
N LEU A 630 -27.50 14.05 -23.27
CA LEU A 630 -26.05 14.30 -23.27
C LEU A 630 -25.54 14.99 -24.55
N VAL A 631 -26.12 14.70 -25.72
CA VAL A 631 -25.78 15.40 -26.97
C VAL A 631 -26.35 16.81 -26.95
N GLU A 632 -27.61 16.95 -26.56
CA GLU A 632 -28.28 18.23 -26.42
C GLU A 632 -27.54 19.19 -25.46
N LEU A 633 -27.06 18.68 -24.32
CA LEU A 633 -26.26 19.47 -23.38
C LEU A 633 -24.91 19.87 -23.99
N MET A 634 -24.21 18.97 -24.70
CA MET A 634 -22.94 19.31 -25.36
C MET A 634 -23.12 20.37 -26.45
N LEU A 635 -24.17 20.24 -27.28
CA LEU A 635 -24.46 21.20 -28.35
C LEU A 635 -24.80 22.58 -27.76
N ALA A 636 -25.68 22.65 -26.76
CA ALA A 636 -26.01 23.91 -26.09
C ALA A 636 -24.80 24.52 -25.36
N THR A 637 -23.90 23.70 -24.81
CA THR A 637 -22.64 24.17 -24.20
C THR A 637 -21.74 24.86 -25.24
N LEU A 638 -21.64 24.30 -26.44
CA LEU A 638 -20.86 24.89 -27.53
C LEU A 638 -21.51 26.16 -28.09
N GLU A 639 -22.80 26.13 -28.33
CA GLU A 639 -23.59 27.29 -28.79
C GLU A 639 -23.49 28.47 -27.81
N ALA A 640 -23.54 28.18 -26.50
CA ALA A 640 -23.39 29.15 -25.42
C ALA A 640 -21.95 29.72 -25.34
N TRP A 641 -20.92 28.88 -25.52
CA TRP A 641 -19.52 29.32 -25.60
C TRP A 641 -19.26 30.18 -26.84
N GLU A 642 -19.65 29.71 -28.02
CA GLU A 642 -19.45 30.41 -29.30
C GLU A 642 -20.16 31.77 -29.33
N ARG A 643 -21.35 31.90 -28.71
CA ARG A 643 -22.01 33.21 -28.51
C ARG A 643 -21.26 34.16 -27.58
N ALA A 644 -20.61 33.65 -26.54
CA ALA A 644 -20.00 34.49 -25.49
C ALA A 644 -18.52 34.82 -25.72
N THR A 645 -17.81 34.04 -26.55
CA THR A 645 -16.40 34.26 -26.87
C THR A 645 -16.13 34.55 -28.34
N GLY A 646 -17.04 34.18 -29.24
CA GLY A 646 -16.78 34.16 -30.69
C GLY A 646 -15.82 33.04 -31.14
N THR A 647 -15.43 32.12 -30.25
CA THR A 647 -14.39 31.11 -30.52
C THR A 647 -14.93 29.69 -30.50
N GLY A 648 -14.47 28.85 -31.44
CA GLY A 648 -15.06 27.53 -31.69
C GLY A 648 -14.67 26.42 -30.69
N ARG A 649 -15.35 25.27 -30.81
CA ARG A 649 -15.18 24.06 -29.96
C ARG A 649 -13.75 23.60 -29.60
N LEU A 650 -12.75 23.90 -30.43
CA LEU A 650 -11.34 23.56 -30.14
C LEU A 650 -10.77 24.42 -29.02
N GLU A 651 -11.11 25.70 -28.98
CA GLU A 651 -10.63 26.63 -27.96
C GLU A 651 -11.34 26.39 -26.61
N LEU A 652 -12.62 25.98 -26.62
CA LEU A 652 -13.28 25.45 -25.41
C LEU A 652 -12.53 24.22 -24.88
N ALA A 653 -12.16 23.27 -25.75
CA ALA A 653 -11.44 22.06 -25.34
C ALA A 653 -10.09 22.40 -24.69
N GLU A 654 -9.32 23.31 -25.31
CA GLU A 654 -8.02 23.77 -24.82
C GLU A 654 -8.12 24.59 -23.52
N LYS A 655 -8.96 25.64 -23.49
CA LYS A 655 -9.10 26.53 -22.32
C LYS A 655 -9.71 25.81 -21.11
N SER A 656 -10.70 24.94 -21.32
CA SER A 656 -11.28 24.15 -20.23
C SER A 656 -10.38 22.99 -19.76
N ARG A 657 -9.47 22.51 -20.62
CA ARG A 657 -8.63 21.31 -20.43
C ARG A 657 -9.41 20.00 -20.16
N ILE A 658 -10.74 20.01 -20.32
CA ILE A 658 -11.61 18.83 -20.13
C ILE A 658 -11.40 17.82 -21.27
N TRP A 659 -11.16 18.32 -22.48
CA TRP A 659 -11.05 17.52 -23.70
C TRP A 659 -9.68 17.73 -24.34
N ARG A 660 -8.93 16.65 -24.56
CA ARG A 660 -7.64 16.75 -25.25
C ARG A 660 -7.84 17.11 -26.73
N VAL A 661 -7.10 18.14 -27.16
CA VAL A 661 -6.90 18.48 -28.56
C VAL A 661 -5.65 17.77 -29.05
N ASN A 662 -5.76 17.06 -30.17
CA ASN A 662 -4.65 16.39 -30.85
C ASN A 662 -4.43 17.04 -32.23
N ILE A 663 -3.27 16.83 -32.84
CA ILE A 663 -3.06 17.09 -34.27
C ILE A 663 -3.28 15.79 -35.03
N ASP A 664 -4.22 15.80 -35.98
CA ASP A 664 -4.44 14.74 -36.95
C ASP A 664 -4.27 15.31 -38.36
N ASP A 665 -3.50 14.68 -39.25
CA ASP A 665 -3.43 15.04 -40.67
C ASP A 665 -3.11 16.54 -40.90
N GLY A 666 -2.29 17.13 -40.01
CA GLY A 666 -1.94 18.55 -40.01
C GLY A 666 -2.99 19.51 -39.43
N ARG A 667 -4.09 19.02 -38.84
CA ARG A 667 -5.20 19.83 -38.30
C ARG A 667 -5.50 19.51 -36.83
N LEU A 668 -5.80 20.53 -36.04
CA LEU A 668 -6.22 20.36 -34.64
C LEU A 668 -7.62 19.74 -34.55
N ARG A 669 -7.78 18.67 -33.76
CA ARG A 669 -9.08 18.01 -33.50
C ARG A 669 -9.24 17.59 -32.05
N ALA A 670 -10.43 17.85 -31.49
CA ALA A 670 -10.85 17.36 -30.18
C ALA A 670 -11.65 16.05 -30.32
N ARG A 671 -11.03 14.98 -30.87
CA ARG A 671 -11.72 13.72 -31.25
C ARG A 671 -12.66 13.14 -30.17
N ALA A 672 -12.34 13.35 -28.89
CA ALA A 672 -13.16 12.87 -27.78
C ALA A 672 -14.47 13.67 -27.62
N LEU A 673 -14.42 15.01 -27.78
CA LEU A 673 -15.57 15.92 -27.72
C LEU A 673 -16.49 15.73 -28.93
N GLU A 674 -15.92 15.56 -30.13
CA GLU A 674 -16.68 15.46 -31.38
C GLU A 674 -17.64 14.25 -31.43
N ARG A 675 -17.44 13.26 -30.55
CA ARG A 675 -18.33 12.11 -30.36
C ARG A 675 -19.60 12.41 -29.57
N TYR A 676 -19.67 13.55 -28.89
CA TYR A 676 -20.84 14.01 -28.13
C TYR A 676 -21.72 14.97 -28.96
N LEU A 677 -21.39 15.19 -30.24
CA LEU A 677 -22.17 16.04 -31.16
C LEU A 677 -23.27 15.27 -31.93
N ALA A 678 -23.33 13.95 -31.79
CA ALA A 678 -24.34 13.11 -32.44
C ALA A 678 -24.57 11.80 -31.65
N VAL A 679 -25.84 11.41 -31.48
CA VAL A 679 -26.24 10.23 -30.68
C VAL A 679 -25.64 8.92 -31.23
N SER A 680 -25.44 8.85 -32.54
CA SER A 680 -24.80 7.74 -33.25
C SER A 680 -23.28 7.64 -33.05
N LYS A 681 -22.60 8.70 -32.58
CA LYS A 681 -21.14 8.74 -32.37
C LYS A 681 -20.73 8.57 -30.89
N LEU A 682 -21.70 8.72 -29.98
CA LEU A 682 -21.53 8.55 -28.53
C LEU A 682 -20.97 7.15 -28.17
N PRO A 683 -19.94 7.06 -27.30
CA PRO A 683 -19.47 5.77 -26.77
C PRO A 683 -20.60 4.96 -26.11
N ARG A 684 -20.43 3.63 -26.00
CA ARG A 684 -21.37 2.76 -25.24
C ARG A 684 -21.52 3.25 -23.79
N ASN A 685 -20.40 3.53 -23.12
CA ASN A 685 -20.36 4.14 -21.79
C ASN A 685 -19.96 5.64 -21.95
N PRO A 686 -20.91 6.59 -21.94
CA PRO A 686 -20.62 8.00 -22.16
C PRO A 686 -20.04 8.67 -20.92
N ARG A 687 -19.08 9.59 -21.12
CA ARG A 687 -18.47 10.40 -20.06
C ARG A 687 -19.34 11.61 -19.71
N TRP A 688 -20.54 11.34 -19.18
CA TRP A 688 -21.52 12.38 -18.82
C TRP A 688 -20.97 13.46 -17.87
N ARG A 689 -20.03 13.08 -16.99
CA ARG A 689 -19.31 13.99 -16.07
C ARG A 689 -18.35 14.95 -16.78
N ASP A 690 -17.90 14.64 -18.00
CA ASP A 690 -17.07 15.54 -18.81
C ASP A 690 -17.98 16.56 -19.53
N VAL A 691 -19.15 16.11 -20.02
CA VAL A 691 -20.19 16.97 -20.62
C VAL A 691 -20.71 18.01 -19.61
N LEU A 692 -21.10 17.57 -18.40
CA LEU A 692 -21.54 18.49 -17.34
C LEU A 692 -20.44 19.48 -16.95
N ARG A 693 -19.18 19.04 -16.85
CA ARG A 693 -18.05 19.95 -16.55
C ARG A 693 -17.86 21.00 -17.64
N SER A 694 -18.09 20.67 -18.90
CA SER A 694 -18.04 21.68 -19.97
C SER A 694 -19.17 22.70 -19.85
N ALA A 695 -20.40 22.27 -19.53
CA ALA A 695 -21.53 23.18 -19.30
C ALA A 695 -21.25 24.14 -18.13
N TYR A 696 -20.82 23.62 -16.98
CA TYR A 696 -20.45 24.45 -15.82
C TYR A 696 -19.25 25.36 -16.08
N TYR A 697 -18.27 24.92 -16.88
CA TYR A 697 -17.14 25.76 -17.28
C TYR A 697 -17.61 26.99 -18.08
N VAL A 698 -18.55 26.82 -19.03
CA VAL A 698 -19.13 27.95 -19.78
C VAL A 698 -19.94 28.86 -18.85
N LEU A 699 -20.82 28.29 -18.01
CA LEU A 699 -21.64 29.06 -17.05
C LEU A 699 -20.82 29.90 -16.05
N SER A 700 -19.57 29.50 -15.74
CA SER A 700 -18.68 30.14 -14.76
C SER A 700 -17.54 30.97 -15.36
N ARG A 701 -17.39 30.99 -16.70
CA ARG A 701 -16.34 31.77 -17.40
C ARG A 701 -16.87 32.76 -18.43
N CYS A 702 -18.17 32.71 -18.72
CA CYS A 702 -18.81 33.58 -19.71
C CYS A 702 -19.83 34.49 -19.01
N ASP A 703 -19.36 35.54 -18.34
CA ASP A 703 -20.25 36.45 -17.59
C ASP A 703 -21.15 37.28 -18.50
N GLY A 704 -20.67 37.67 -19.69
CA GLY A 704 -21.44 38.35 -20.74
C GLY A 704 -22.46 37.47 -21.48
N LEU A 705 -22.76 36.27 -21.00
CA LEU A 705 -23.65 35.32 -21.66
C LEU A 705 -25.13 35.66 -21.37
N PRO A 706 -25.98 35.90 -22.39
CA PRO A 706 -27.36 36.36 -22.21
C PRO A 706 -28.20 35.49 -21.27
N ALA A 707 -29.07 36.12 -20.48
CA ALA A 707 -29.87 35.45 -19.44
C ALA A 707 -30.65 34.23 -19.98
N ASP A 708 -31.27 34.37 -21.17
CA ASP A 708 -32.05 33.29 -21.80
C ASP A 708 -31.16 32.10 -22.21
N SER A 709 -29.95 32.38 -22.73
CA SER A 709 -28.97 31.34 -23.07
C SER A 709 -28.39 30.67 -21.82
N ARG A 710 -28.22 31.43 -20.73
CA ARG A 710 -27.79 30.90 -19.42
C ARG A 710 -28.86 30.00 -18.81
N ALA A 711 -30.12 30.40 -18.87
CA ALA A 711 -31.27 29.60 -18.42
C ALA A 711 -31.47 28.33 -19.26
N ALA A 712 -31.40 28.42 -20.60
CA ALA A 712 -31.54 27.28 -21.49
C ALA A 712 -30.40 26.25 -21.31
N LEU A 713 -29.17 26.69 -21.04
CA LEU A 713 -28.05 25.79 -20.72
C LEU A 713 -28.27 25.11 -19.36
N GLN A 714 -28.72 25.86 -18.33
CA GLN A 714 -29.03 25.31 -17.01
C GLN A 714 -30.16 24.27 -17.07
N GLN A 715 -31.23 24.52 -17.81
CA GLN A 715 -32.33 23.57 -18.01
C GLN A 715 -31.84 22.21 -18.58
N ARG A 716 -30.85 22.24 -19.48
CA ARG A 716 -30.25 21.03 -20.06
C ARG A 716 -29.29 20.33 -19.10
N VAL A 717 -28.60 21.07 -18.23
CA VAL A 717 -27.85 20.51 -17.09
C VAL A 717 -28.80 19.75 -16.16
N ASP A 718 -29.92 20.37 -15.78
CA ASP A 718 -30.90 19.78 -14.87
C ASP A 718 -31.61 18.55 -15.44
N ALA A 719 -31.86 18.53 -16.75
CA ALA A 719 -32.36 17.37 -17.48
C ALA A 719 -31.39 16.17 -17.42
N VAL A 720 -30.09 16.39 -17.66
CA VAL A 720 -29.07 15.33 -17.52
C VAL A 720 -28.96 14.87 -16.06
N LEU A 721 -29.05 15.79 -15.10
CA LEU A 721 -29.05 15.47 -13.67
C LEU A 721 -30.33 14.77 -13.19
N ALA A 722 -31.45 14.84 -13.93
CA ALA A 722 -32.67 14.12 -13.60
C ALA A 722 -32.52 12.60 -13.82
N TYR A 723 -31.86 12.18 -14.90
CA TYR A 723 -31.53 10.76 -15.13
C TYR A 723 -30.59 10.22 -14.05
N THR A 724 -29.51 10.94 -13.71
CA THR A 724 -28.57 10.52 -12.65
C THR A 724 -29.17 10.48 -11.24
N ARG A 725 -30.37 11.04 -11.05
CA ARG A 725 -31.15 10.94 -9.81
C ARG A 725 -32.13 9.75 -9.81
N ARG A 726 -32.49 9.21 -10.98
CA ARG A 726 -33.37 8.05 -11.15
C ARG A 726 -32.59 6.73 -11.23
N ASP A 727 -31.42 6.73 -11.85
CA ASP A 727 -30.43 5.61 -11.81
C ASP A 727 -29.87 5.32 -10.40
N ALA A 728 -30.33 6.06 -9.37
CA ALA A 728 -30.02 5.86 -7.95
C ALA A 728 -31.26 5.44 -7.12
N MET A 729 -32.37 5.10 -7.80
CA MET A 729 -33.63 4.62 -7.21
C MET A 729 -34.10 3.28 -7.83
N VAL A 730 -33.25 2.66 -8.65
CA VAL A 730 -33.38 1.31 -9.23
C VAL A 730 -32.14 0.51 -8.84
#